data_AF-A0A478FTU6-F1
#
_entry.id   AF-A0A478FTU6-F1
#
_cell.length_a   1.000
_cell.length_b   1.000
_cell.length_c   1.000
_cell.angle_alpha   90.00
_cell.angle_beta   90.00
_cell.angle_gamma   90.00
#
_symmetry.space_group_name_H-M   'P 1'
#
loop_
_entity.id
_entity.type
_entity.pdbx_description
1 polymer ?
#
loop_
_entity_poly.entity_id
_entity_poly.type
_entity_poly.pdbx_seq_one_letter_code
_entity_poly.pdbx_strand_id
1 'polypeptide(L)'
;MGFPFSSLLINKKTILKIAVPSASSIGIFGGTGSTVEYKIMVNYNGQADLLLSLQIPPDYYPYQFKKTNLYDYLTNVDKYIVVNDHVSANKKKIKDSLQSRINTLFSKVKEFGPSLWNEDLYDTGIVFRNNQFWNNKKTTLLFIEQFIADDYTNIEEGYDLLPVHKKLIVTNYRAARDPYTIFEEKVFNCFKNKGSSEAENGGTACNDDLAKKFMEYMANYDLEEINSIYRFGKYIEFWNRLVEENKSQMDQLGFQNWITKEKLFSLDSNVDQALAKKYETTIFTKEELCLLHAWSDDSSGSNGDNEEKCSDPSKYKNQINKKKFKIGYQPTTTSNPKKAHHPALEQQILPGTAPLAEGSQKDIIVFLYQFAASIDKYTKSSEFNSEFASDHRKDAMTNVLNNVAEIAANIKTRISKIRDYFKAIGVVDSSFNPEGNNPSWTTTNSKTFTVLTYPPSAFGAGEATIQSMSKFPFIYKDIGLRQPIPANLLTTATASKVHEDHDEDDLSHEIFSVDDNGWWWKIGSAHLDPTNLLEFRGQSDTILILANEDDWNLLKDPNSGTLKAASSLLASNKAKGSDSANFEEIDIRKVQGNEPELRNNKGYHVSYNKYHLWNEGLRSPIALNLLLDNLVDIFQRQYDTEFKGTNNGITGTGSSSGSTNNRNSKYQEAMDWGSYWHEHFINGTHKTTTPSGNQK
;
A
#
# COMPACT_ATOMS: atom_id res chain seq x y z
N MET A 1 -32.88 27.56 31.46
CA MET A 1 -32.02 28.56 32.14
C MET A 1 -30.62 27.99 32.09
N GLY A 2 -29.71 28.33 31.20
CA GLY A 2 -29.44 29.62 30.55
C GLY A 2 -28.16 30.19 31.17
N PHE A 3 -26.99 29.71 30.73
CA PHE A 3 -25.73 30.44 30.90
C PHE A 3 -24.88 30.33 29.63
N PRO A 4 -24.19 31.42 29.22
CA PRO A 4 -23.86 31.68 27.83
C PRO A 4 -22.38 31.47 27.49
N PHE A 5 -22.14 31.33 26.19
CA PHE A 5 -20.86 31.50 25.52
C PHE A 5 -20.25 32.90 25.75
N SER A 6 -18.92 32.97 25.91
CA SER A 6 -18.11 34.05 25.34
C SER A 6 -16.65 33.62 25.12
N SER A 7 -16.28 33.54 23.83
CA SER A 7 -14.99 33.85 23.20
C SER A 7 -13.70 33.75 24.03
N LEU A 8 -12.84 32.77 23.73
CA LEU A 8 -11.41 32.84 24.07
C LEU A 8 -10.63 33.37 22.86
N LEU A 9 -10.37 34.67 22.91
CA LEU A 9 -9.42 35.38 22.06
C LEU A 9 -8.00 34.88 22.35
N ILE A 10 -7.30 34.49 21.30
CA ILE A 10 -5.87 34.15 21.28
C ILE A 10 -5.07 35.36 21.78
N ASN A 11 -4.43 35.24 22.95
CA ASN A 11 -3.48 36.24 23.42
C ASN A 11 -2.05 35.78 23.11
N LYS A 12 -1.47 36.37 22.06
CA LYS A 12 -0.05 36.30 21.71
C LYS A 12 0.77 36.93 22.84
N LYS A 13 1.42 36.09 23.67
CA LYS A 13 2.76 36.30 24.29
C LYS A 13 2.91 35.43 25.55
N THR A 14 3.45 34.23 25.40
CA THR A 14 4.38 33.64 26.40
C THR A 14 5.34 32.71 25.67
N ILE A 15 6.51 33.25 25.31
CA ILE A 15 7.67 32.47 24.87
C ILE A 15 8.37 31.97 26.14
N LEU A 16 8.32 30.67 26.40
CA LEU A 16 9.17 30.06 27.42
C LEU A 16 10.42 29.49 26.74
N LYS A 17 11.56 30.12 27.00
CA LYS A 17 12.90 29.70 26.57
C LYS A 17 13.29 28.41 27.29
N ILE A 18 13.52 27.33 26.54
CA ILE A 18 14.41 26.24 26.97
C ILE A 18 15.62 26.28 26.04
N ALA A 19 16.78 26.51 26.63
CA ALA A 19 18.06 26.65 25.97
C ALA A 19 18.78 25.30 25.90
N VAL A 20 19.16 24.87 24.69
CA VAL A 20 20.21 23.88 24.41
C VAL A 20 20.89 24.32 23.09
N PRO A 21 22.16 24.02 22.83
CA PRO A 21 23.23 24.99 22.65
C PRO A 21 23.38 25.44 21.21
N SER A 22 23.46 26.76 21.07
CA SER A 22 23.85 27.50 19.88
C SER A 22 25.33 27.31 19.55
N ALA A 23 25.64 26.89 18.32
CA ALA A 23 26.87 27.31 17.62
C ALA A 23 26.77 27.12 16.10
N SER A 24 25.96 27.96 15.44
CA SER A 24 26.29 28.48 14.10
C SER A 24 25.43 29.73 13.82
N SER A 25 25.95 30.86 14.29
CA SER A 25 25.81 32.22 13.75
C SER A 25 24.57 32.55 12.91
N ILE A 26 23.64 33.25 13.54
CA ILE A 26 22.64 34.11 12.89
C ILE A 26 23.38 35.31 12.30
N GLY A 27 23.45 35.35 10.97
CA GLY A 27 23.76 36.55 10.19
C GLY A 27 22.48 37.04 9.51
N ILE A 28 21.75 37.95 10.17
CA ILE A 28 20.75 38.80 9.50
C ILE A 28 21.54 39.92 8.85
N PHE A 29 21.84 39.78 7.55
CA PHE A 29 22.05 40.85 6.55
C PHE A 29 22.48 40.19 5.24
N GLY A 30 21.65 40.33 4.19
CA GLY A 30 22.03 40.20 2.77
C GLY A 30 23.02 39.10 2.40
N GLY A 31 22.66 37.83 2.60
CA GLY A 31 23.41 36.71 2.05
C GLY A 31 22.72 36.17 0.82
N THR A 32 23.36 36.27 -0.34
CA THR A 32 23.13 35.39 -1.48
C THR A 32 23.33 33.94 -1.03
N GLY A 33 22.31 33.32 -0.42
CA GLY A 33 22.33 31.89 -0.17
C GLY A 33 22.46 31.23 -1.53
N SER A 34 23.59 30.56 -1.78
CA SER A 34 23.83 29.89 -3.06
C SER A 34 22.64 29.00 -3.34
N THR A 35 21.87 29.33 -4.38
CA THR A 35 20.74 28.48 -4.75
C THR A 35 21.28 27.12 -5.11
N VAL A 36 20.84 26.07 -4.41
CA VAL A 36 21.26 24.71 -4.72
C VAL A 36 20.41 24.21 -5.86
N GLU A 37 21.06 23.87 -6.97
CA GLU A 37 20.40 23.39 -8.18
C GLU A 37 20.52 21.86 -8.30
N TYR A 38 19.35 21.25 -8.40
CA TYR A 38 19.15 19.82 -8.57
C TYR A 38 18.63 19.55 -9.99
N LYS A 39 18.87 18.35 -10.52
CA LYS A 39 18.23 17.91 -11.77
C LYS A 39 16.93 17.18 -11.48
N ILE A 40 16.94 16.33 -10.46
CA ILE A 40 15.78 15.57 -10.02
C ILE A 40 15.65 15.73 -8.51
N MET A 41 14.48 16.22 -8.08
CA MET A 41 14.06 16.25 -6.69
C MET A 41 12.76 15.49 -6.52
N VAL A 42 12.64 14.81 -5.39
CA VAL A 42 11.42 14.14 -4.93
C VAL A 42 11.05 14.72 -3.57
N ASN A 43 9.75 14.77 -3.25
CA ASN A 43 9.29 15.21 -1.94
C ASN A 43 9.07 14.05 -0.96
N TYR A 44 9.06 12.81 -1.44
CA TYR A 44 8.74 11.64 -0.64
C TYR A 44 9.72 10.47 -0.84
N ASN A 45 10.02 9.72 0.23
CA ASN A 45 11.02 8.64 0.20
C ASN A 45 10.61 7.48 -0.72
N GLY A 46 9.31 7.14 -0.77
CA GLY A 46 8.81 6.10 -1.66
C GLY A 46 9.09 6.39 -3.14
N GLN A 47 9.04 7.65 -3.55
CA GLN A 47 9.39 8.07 -4.92
C GLN A 47 10.89 7.88 -5.18
N ALA A 48 11.72 8.25 -4.20
CA ALA A 48 13.17 8.08 -4.28
C ALA A 48 13.54 6.60 -4.46
N ASP A 49 12.88 5.71 -3.74
CA ASP A 49 13.12 4.26 -3.83
C ASP A 49 12.70 3.65 -5.17
N LEU A 50 11.59 4.13 -5.76
CA LEU A 50 11.21 3.77 -7.13
C LEU A 50 12.29 4.19 -8.13
N LEU A 51 12.72 5.45 -8.05
CA LEU A 51 13.74 6.01 -8.92
C LEU A 51 15.07 5.23 -8.79
N LEU A 52 15.48 4.87 -7.57
CA LEU A 52 16.64 4.02 -7.33
C LEU A 52 16.48 2.64 -7.96
N SER A 53 15.30 2.02 -7.84
CA SER A 53 15.01 0.72 -8.46
C SER A 53 15.08 0.78 -9.99
N LEU A 54 14.86 1.96 -10.57
CA LEU A 54 15.02 2.26 -11.99
C LEU A 54 16.43 2.69 -12.40
N GLN A 55 17.37 2.70 -11.45
CA GLN A 55 18.75 3.16 -11.63
C GLN A 55 18.86 4.66 -11.95
N ILE A 56 17.85 5.45 -11.54
CA ILE A 56 17.78 6.91 -11.69
C ILE A 56 17.95 7.52 -10.29
N PRO A 57 19.16 7.77 -9.78
CA PRO A 57 19.30 8.39 -8.46
C PRO A 57 18.75 9.84 -8.47
N PRO A 58 17.84 10.21 -7.55
CA PRO A 58 17.48 11.61 -7.39
C PRO A 58 18.69 12.38 -6.83
N ASP A 59 18.78 13.68 -7.10
CA ASP A 59 19.84 14.48 -6.46
C ASP A 59 19.49 14.80 -5.00
N TYR A 60 18.20 14.87 -4.66
CA TYR A 60 17.69 15.07 -3.31
C TYR A 60 16.90 13.84 -2.86
N TYR A 61 17.30 13.23 -1.75
CA TYR A 61 16.62 12.07 -1.16
C TYR A 61 16.01 12.47 0.20
N PRO A 62 14.67 12.50 0.35
CA PRO A 62 14.03 12.79 1.62
C PRO A 62 14.05 11.58 2.56
N TYR A 63 14.29 11.81 3.85
CA TYR A 63 14.05 10.81 4.90
C TYR A 63 12.54 10.66 5.15
N GLN A 64 12.14 9.50 5.67
CA GLN A 64 10.78 9.33 6.20
C GLN A 64 10.61 10.16 7.49
N PHE A 65 9.36 10.53 7.78
CA PHE A 65 8.91 11.19 9.01
C PHE A 65 9.69 10.78 10.27
N LYS A 66 10.20 11.77 11.02
CA LYS A 66 10.96 11.58 12.28
C LYS A 66 12.20 10.67 12.19
N LYS A 67 12.66 10.32 10.99
CA LYS A 67 13.90 9.55 10.77
C LYS A 67 14.99 10.46 10.25
N THR A 68 16.21 10.24 10.73
CA THR A 68 17.43 10.91 10.27
C THR A 68 18.32 9.99 9.45
N ASN A 69 17.89 8.74 9.25
CA ASN A 69 18.65 7.69 8.58
C ASN A 69 17.76 6.99 7.54
N LEU A 70 18.42 6.47 6.51
CA LEU A 70 17.79 5.59 5.51
C LEU A 70 17.37 4.26 6.14
N TYR A 71 16.40 3.58 5.52
CA TYR A 71 16.03 2.25 5.97
C TYR A 71 17.15 1.24 5.77
N ASP A 72 17.21 0.30 6.70
CA ASP A 72 18.17 -0.79 6.66
C ASP A 72 17.92 -1.77 5.51
N TYR A 73 16.73 -1.83 4.92
CA TYR A 73 16.51 -2.63 3.71
C TYR A 73 17.20 -2.05 2.46
N LEU A 74 17.78 -0.84 2.54
CA LEU A 74 18.65 -0.25 1.51
C LEU A 74 20.11 -0.12 1.95
N THR A 75 20.37 0.05 3.25
CA THR A 75 21.73 0.23 3.78
C THR A 75 22.37 -1.04 4.34
N ASN A 76 21.57 -2.06 4.63
CA ASN A 76 22.00 -3.37 5.11
C ASN A 76 21.12 -4.48 4.50
N VAL A 77 21.14 -4.56 3.17
CA VAL A 77 20.38 -5.56 2.40
C VAL A 77 20.69 -6.99 2.86
N ASP A 78 21.92 -7.23 3.31
CA ASP A 78 22.39 -8.54 3.73
C ASP A 78 21.60 -9.15 4.87
N LYS A 79 20.99 -8.30 5.71
CA LYS A 79 20.07 -8.70 6.77
C LYS A 79 18.79 -9.34 6.25
N TYR A 80 18.33 -8.94 5.06
CA TYR A 80 17.00 -9.26 4.54
C TYR A 80 16.99 -10.24 3.38
N ILE A 81 18.03 -10.21 2.56
CA ILE A 81 18.13 -11.10 1.42
C ILE A 81 18.41 -12.54 1.90
N VAL A 82 17.59 -13.47 1.43
CA VAL A 82 17.72 -14.89 1.82
C VAL A 82 18.48 -15.65 0.74
N VAL A 83 19.59 -16.27 1.14
CA VAL A 83 20.42 -17.14 0.31
C VAL A 83 20.84 -18.36 1.14
N ASN A 84 20.72 -19.53 0.54
CA ASN A 84 21.20 -20.81 1.07
C ASN A 84 21.76 -21.67 -0.08
N ASP A 85 22.10 -22.94 0.19
CA ASP A 85 22.69 -23.81 -0.83
C ASP A 85 21.74 -24.18 -1.99
N HIS A 86 20.45 -23.88 -1.85
CA HIS A 86 19.39 -24.29 -2.77
C HIS A 86 18.85 -23.17 -3.67
N VAL A 87 19.39 -21.95 -3.56
CA VAL A 87 19.02 -20.86 -4.48
C VAL A 87 19.87 -20.89 -5.76
N SER A 88 19.37 -20.25 -6.81
CA SER A 88 20.03 -20.20 -8.12
C SER A 88 21.38 -19.46 -8.07
N ALA A 89 22.27 -19.74 -9.01
CA ALA A 89 23.51 -18.97 -9.17
C ALA A 89 23.22 -17.47 -9.40
N ASN A 90 22.14 -17.15 -10.12
CA ASN A 90 21.67 -15.78 -10.33
C ASN A 90 21.30 -15.10 -9.01
N LYS A 91 20.58 -15.81 -8.13
CA LYS A 91 20.24 -15.31 -6.80
C LYS A 91 21.49 -15.06 -5.93
N LYS A 92 22.49 -15.95 -5.99
CA LYS A 92 23.79 -15.74 -5.32
C LYS A 92 24.52 -14.51 -5.87
N LYS A 93 24.52 -14.32 -7.20
CA LYS A 93 25.09 -13.13 -7.84
C LYS A 93 24.42 -11.83 -7.36
N ILE A 94 23.10 -11.84 -7.20
CA ILE A 94 22.37 -10.68 -6.63
C ILE A 94 22.86 -10.41 -5.21
N LYS A 95 22.92 -11.42 -4.35
CA LYS A 95 23.44 -11.30 -2.98
C LYS A 95 24.81 -10.65 -2.92
N ASP A 96 25.73 -11.10 -3.76
CA ASP A 96 27.11 -10.62 -3.75
C ASP A 96 27.24 -9.16 -4.22
N SER A 97 26.29 -8.65 -5.02
CA SER A 97 26.43 -7.37 -5.72
C SER A 97 25.43 -6.28 -5.31
N LEU A 98 24.29 -6.66 -4.71
CA LEU A 98 23.15 -5.76 -4.51
C LEU A 98 23.49 -4.56 -3.60
N GLN A 99 24.12 -4.79 -2.45
CA GLN A 99 24.51 -3.70 -1.55
C GLN A 99 25.50 -2.73 -2.22
N SER A 100 26.51 -3.26 -2.93
CA SER A 100 27.48 -2.45 -3.66
C SER A 100 26.82 -1.60 -4.75
N ARG A 101 25.84 -2.18 -5.47
CA ARG A 101 25.07 -1.45 -6.48
C ARG A 101 24.25 -0.31 -5.87
N ILE A 102 23.55 -0.56 -4.78
CA ILE A 102 22.77 0.47 -4.09
C ILE A 102 23.70 1.58 -3.58
N ASN A 103 24.84 1.24 -3.00
CA ASN A 103 25.85 2.22 -2.57
C ASN A 103 26.34 3.09 -3.73
N THR A 104 26.51 2.51 -4.92
CA THR A 104 26.90 3.23 -6.15
C THR A 104 25.81 4.21 -6.62
N LEU A 105 24.54 3.90 -6.40
CA LEU A 105 23.43 4.81 -6.69
C LEU A 105 23.35 5.92 -5.64
N PHE A 106 23.48 5.57 -4.35
CA PHE A 106 23.49 6.55 -3.27
C PHE A 106 24.66 7.52 -3.34
N SER A 107 25.84 7.10 -3.80
CA SER A 107 26.98 8.00 -3.99
C SER A 107 26.75 9.09 -5.04
N LYS A 108 25.66 9.00 -5.81
CA LYS A 108 25.24 10.00 -6.80
C LYS A 108 24.15 10.94 -6.28
N VAL A 109 23.58 10.66 -5.10
CA VAL A 109 22.67 11.57 -4.39
C VAL A 109 23.50 12.71 -3.81
N LYS A 110 23.07 13.96 -4.02
CA LYS A 110 23.80 15.14 -3.56
C LYS A 110 23.46 15.50 -2.12
N GLU A 111 22.19 15.38 -1.75
CA GLU A 111 21.69 15.76 -0.43
C GLU A 111 20.66 14.74 0.07
N PHE A 112 20.81 14.34 1.32
CA PHE A 112 19.80 13.63 2.08
C PHE A 112 19.24 14.59 3.14
N GLY A 113 17.92 14.72 3.22
CA GLY A 113 17.32 15.76 4.05
C GLY A 113 15.87 15.47 4.45
N PRO A 114 15.21 16.41 5.14
CA PRO A 114 13.82 16.26 5.54
C PRO A 114 12.86 16.18 4.33
N SER A 115 11.64 15.73 4.56
CA SER A 115 10.57 15.78 3.55
C SER A 115 10.16 17.23 3.24
N LEU A 116 9.48 17.45 2.11
CA LEU A 116 8.89 18.76 1.78
C LEU A 116 7.84 19.18 2.81
N TRP A 117 7.15 18.19 3.37
CA TRP A 117 6.11 18.38 4.37
C TRP A 117 6.75 18.65 5.74
N ASN A 118 6.23 19.63 6.47
CA ASN A 118 6.74 20.00 7.80
C ASN A 118 6.09 19.14 8.89
N GLU A 119 6.86 18.92 9.95
CA GLU A 119 6.83 17.72 10.79
C GLU A 119 6.25 17.95 12.20
N ASP A 120 5.97 19.21 12.58
CA ASP A 120 5.57 19.57 13.96
C ASP A 120 4.05 19.70 14.17
N LEU A 121 3.26 19.66 13.10
CA LEU A 121 1.81 19.86 13.16
C LEU A 121 1.14 18.62 12.60
N TYR A 122 0.16 18.09 13.34
CA TYR A 122 -0.68 16.96 12.92
C TYR A 122 -1.53 17.28 11.67
N ASP A 123 -1.44 18.53 11.19
CA ASP A 123 -1.95 19.03 9.94
C ASP A 123 -0.89 18.82 8.84
N THR A 124 -1.04 17.77 8.02
CA THR A 124 -0.11 17.46 6.93
C THR A 124 -0.54 18.09 5.62
N GLY A 125 0.44 18.55 4.85
CA GLY A 125 0.26 19.01 3.48
C GLY A 125 1.40 19.93 3.06
N ILE A 126 1.37 20.41 1.82
CA ILE A 126 2.28 21.45 1.34
C ILE A 126 2.16 22.73 2.21
N VAL A 127 0.99 22.97 2.83
CA VAL A 127 0.64 24.11 3.68
C VAL A 127 1.71 24.43 4.72
N PHE A 128 2.30 23.40 5.36
CA PHE A 128 3.15 23.61 6.52
C PHE A 128 4.64 23.65 6.22
N ARG A 129 5.05 23.46 4.96
CA ARG A 129 6.45 23.41 4.46
C ARG A 129 7.44 24.30 5.24
N ASN A 130 8.63 23.76 5.52
CA ASN A 130 9.77 24.54 6.02
C ASN A 130 10.28 25.53 4.96
N ASN A 131 9.69 26.72 4.92
CA ASN A 131 10.00 27.75 3.92
C ASN A 131 11.49 28.14 3.91
N GLN A 132 12.14 28.22 5.07
CA GLN A 132 13.56 28.55 5.16
C GLN A 132 14.44 27.52 4.45
N PHE A 133 14.13 26.23 4.62
CA PHE A 133 14.94 25.15 4.04
C PHE A 133 14.71 24.96 2.54
N TRP A 134 13.50 25.19 2.06
CA TRP A 134 13.13 24.82 0.70
C TRP A 134 13.16 26.00 -0.29
N ASN A 135 13.03 27.25 0.17
CA ASN A 135 12.98 28.43 -0.72
C ASN A 135 14.28 28.69 -1.50
N ASN A 136 15.39 28.10 -1.04
CA ASN A 136 16.70 28.21 -1.68
C ASN A 136 17.03 27.02 -2.60
N LYS A 137 16.08 26.11 -2.86
CA LYS A 137 16.26 24.93 -3.71
C LYS A 137 15.61 25.13 -5.08
N LYS A 138 16.31 24.71 -6.13
CA LYS A 138 15.84 24.72 -7.53
C LYS A 138 15.99 23.34 -8.14
N THR A 139 15.08 22.95 -9.02
CA THR A 139 15.21 21.70 -9.78
C THR A 139 14.80 21.80 -11.24
N THR A 140 15.33 20.91 -12.07
CA THR A 140 14.80 20.70 -13.42
C THR A 140 13.49 19.91 -13.35
N LEU A 141 13.51 18.73 -12.73
CA LEU A 141 12.34 17.89 -12.49
C LEU A 141 12.02 17.85 -10.99
N LEU A 142 10.79 18.21 -10.65
CA LEU A 142 10.23 18.01 -9.33
C LEU A 142 9.17 16.92 -9.40
N PHE A 143 9.36 15.85 -8.66
CA PHE A 143 8.33 14.86 -8.40
C PHE A 143 7.60 15.23 -7.11
N ILE A 144 6.28 15.28 -7.18
CA ILE A 144 5.41 15.55 -6.05
C ILE A 144 4.48 14.39 -5.87
N GLU A 145 4.62 13.72 -4.75
CA GLU A 145 3.61 12.83 -4.24
C GLU A 145 2.45 13.68 -3.74
N GLN A 146 1.30 13.57 -4.39
CA GLN A 146 0.07 14.25 -4.00
C GLN A 146 -0.72 13.35 -3.05
N PHE A 147 -1.11 13.87 -1.90
CA PHE A 147 -2.15 13.23 -1.11
C PHE A 147 -3.49 13.81 -1.55
N ILE A 148 -4.41 12.98 -2.06
CA ILE A 148 -5.78 13.43 -2.41
C ILE A 148 -6.60 13.79 -1.15
N ALA A 149 -5.98 13.71 0.03
CA ALA A 149 -6.50 14.14 1.31
C ALA A 149 -5.85 15.46 1.81
N ASP A 150 -5.20 16.23 0.94
CA ASP A 150 -4.69 17.55 1.31
C ASP A 150 -5.85 18.53 1.54
N ASP A 151 -5.68 19.47 2.48
CA ASP A 151 -6.67 20.48 2.92
C ASP A 151 -7.12 21.49 1.82
N TYR A 152 -6.65 21.32 0.58
CA TYR A 152 -6.99 22.20 -0.54
C TYR A 152 -8.03 21.55 -1.45
N THR A 153 -9.13 22.25 -1.69
CA THR A 153 -10.11 21.92 -2.73
C THR A 153 -9.47 21.94 -4.12
N ASN A 154 -8.45 22.78 -4.33
CA ASN A 154 -7.60 22.79 -5.52
C ASN A 154 -6.09 22.77 -5.15
N ILE A 155 -5.43 21.64 -5.39
CA ILE A 155 -4.00 21.47 -5.09
C ILE A 155 -3.08 22.45 -5.85
N GLU A 156 -3.52 22.97 -7.00
CA GLU A 156 -2.76 23.93 -7.79
C GLU A 156 -2.53 25.25 -7.01
N GLU A 157 -3.39 25.56 -6.04
CA GLU A 157 -3.24 26.70 -5.12
C GLU A 157 -2.04 26.51 -4.17
N GLY A 158 -1.65 25.26 -3.92
CA GLY A 158 -0.44 24.91 -3.18
C GLY A 158 0.84 24.96 -4.02
N TYR A 159 0.78 25.15 -5.35
CA TYR A 159 1.97 25.07 -6.20
C TYR A 159 2.96 26.22 -5.99
N ASP A 160 2.47 27.38 -5.54
CA ASP A 160 3.34 28.52 -5.18
C ASP A 160 4.21 28.21 -3.95
N LEU A 161 3.81 27.21 -3.16
CA LEU A 161 4.57 26.67 -2.03
C LEU A 161 5.50 25.53 -2.45
N LEU A 162 5.85 25.37 -3.72
CA LEU A 162 6.82 24.38 -4.17
C LEU A 162 8.22 24.97 -4.38
N PRO A 163 9.30 24.17 -4.33
CA PRO A 163 10.60 24.60 -4.80
C PRO A 163 10.52 25.06 -6.27
N VAL A 164 11.32 26.05 -6.65
CA VAL A 164 11.34 26.53 -8.03
C VAL A 164 11.77 25.40 -8.97
N HIS A 165 10.93 25.08 -9.96
CA HIS A 165 11.13 23.94 -10.83
C HIS A 165 10.84 24.29 -12.29
N LYS A 166 11.44 23.55 -13.24
CA LYS A 166 11.10 23.69 -14.67
C LYS A 166 9.93 22.80 -15.07
N LYS A 167 9.90 21.57 -14.55
CA LYS A 167 8.85 20.59 -14.78
C LYS A 167 8.42 19.92 -13.50
N LEU A 168 7.11 19.83 -13.34
CA LEU A 168 6.42 19.18 -12.24
C LEU A 168 5.84 17.86 -12.74
N ILE A 169 6.13 16.78 -12.04
CA ILE A 169 5.51 15.47 -12.22
C ILE A 169 4.74 15.16 -10.95
N VAL A 170 3.41 15.14 -11.05
CA VAL A 170 2.53 14.77 -9.94
C VAL A 170 2.33 13.26 -9.98
N THR A 171 2.63 12.60 -8.86
CA THR A 171 2.47 11.17 -8.67
C THR A 171 1.54 10.91 -7.52
N ASN A 172 0.91 9.74 -7.53
CA ASN A 172 0.03 9.37 -6.45
C ASN A 172 0.01 7.86 -6.26
N TYR A 173 0.65 7.42 -5.19
CA TYR A 173 0.69 6.03 -4.75
C TYR A 173 -0.69 5.51 -4.36
N ARG A 174 -1.58 6.36 -3.83
CA ARG A 174 -2.97 5.95 -3.52
C ARG A 174 -3.78 5.74 -4.79
N ALA A 175 -3.52 6.52 -5.84
CA ALA A 175 -3.99 6.26 -7.20
C ALA A 175 -3.17 5.19 -7.91
N ALA A 176 -2.61 4.25 -7.16
CA ALA A 176 -2.16 2.98 -7.70
C ALA A 176 -3.06 1.81 -7.29
N ARG A 177 -4.09 2.10 -6.49
CA ARG A 177 -5.24 1.23 -6.25
C ARG A 177 -6.21 1.35 -7.40
N ASP A 178 -7.06 0.35 -7.54
CA ASP A 178 -8.01 0.41 -8.62
C ASP A 178 -9.05 1.52 -8.42
N PRO A 179 -9.32 2.30 -9.48
CA PRO A 179 -10.32 3.35 -9.42
C PRO A 179 -11.74 2.88 -9.10
N TYR A 180 -12.14 1.65 -9.43
CA TYR A 180 -13.54 1.28 -9.62
C TYR A 180 -14.26 0.64 -8.42
N THR A 181 -13.69 0.66 -7.20
CA THR A 181 -14.32 0.05 -6.00
C THR A 181 -15.60 0.69 -5.60
N ILE A 182 -15.54 2.01 -5.51
CA ILE A 182 -16.60 2.79 -4.88
C ILE A 182 -17.58 3.15 -5.98
N PHE A 183 -17.06 3.48 -7.16
CA PHE A 183 -17.83 3.87 -8.32
C PHE A 183 -17.45 3.00 -9.52
N GLU A 184 -18.46 2.41 -10.17
CA GLU A 184 -18.26 1.57 -11.36
C GLU A 184 -17.60 2.34 -12.53
N GLU A 185 -16.96 1.63 -13.47
CA GLU A 185 -16.28 2.17 -14.67
C GLU A 185 -17.13 3.21 -15.44
N LYS A 186 -18.47 3.06 -15.44
CA LYS A 186 -19.40 4.02 -16.05
C LYS A 186 -19.32 5.43 -15.45
N VAL A 187 -19.10 5.55 -14.13
CA VAL A 187 -18.98 6.85 -13.44
C VAL A 187 -17.69 7.56 -13.89
N PHE A 188 -16.58 6.81 -13.94
CA PHE A 188 -15.31 7.33 -14.45
C PHE A 188 -15.41 7.81 -15.90
N ASN A 189 -16.09 7.05 -16.76
CA ASN A 189 -16.31 7.43 -18.15
C ASN A 189 -17.14 8.72 -18.27
N CYS A 190 -18.12 8.95 -17.39
CA CYS A 190 -18.88 10.19 -17.34
C CYS A 190 -17.99 11.41 -17.00
N PHE A 191 -17.12 11.28 -16.00
CA PHE A 191 -16.15 12.33 -15.64
C PHE A 191 -15.18 12.63 -16.79
N LYS A 192 -14.73 11.60 -17.52
CA LYS A 192 -13.84 11.75 -18.67
C LYS A 192 -14.47 12.62 -19.78
N ASN A 193 -15.76 12.45 -20.02
CA ASN A 193 -16.51 13.17 -21.05
C ASN A 193 -17.09 14.51 -20.55
N LYS A 194 -16.72 14.97 -19.35
CA LYS A 194 -17.26 16.18 -18.71
C LYS A 194 -18.80 16.24 -18.72
N GLY A 195 -19.45 15.08 -18.60
CA GLY A 195 -20.91 14.97 -18.63
C GLY A 195 -21.57 15.26 -19.98
N SER A 196 -20.84 15.27 -21.11
CA SER A 196 -21.44 15.47 -22.42
C SER A 196 -22.47 14.38 -22.75
N SER A 197 -23.66 14.80 -23.21
CA SER A 197 -24.69 13.92 -23.75
C SER A 197 -24.35 13.41 -25.16
N GLU A 198 -23.34 14.01 -25.79
CA GLU A 198 -22.87 13.65 -27.12
C GLU A 198 -21.49 12.99 -27.04
N ALA A 199 -21.40 11.83 -27.67
CA ALA A 199 -20.19 11.05 -27.83
C ALA A 199 -19.27 11.69 -28.86
N GLU A 200 -18.37 12.58 -28.45
CA GLU A 200 -17.28 12.97 -29.34
C GLU A 200 -16.32 11.78 -29.50
N ASN A 201 -16.16 11.31 -30.74
CA ASN A 201 -15.20 10.27 -31.16
C ASN A 201 -15.37 8.89 -30.49
N GLY A 202 -16.57 8.32 -30.56
CA GLY A 202 -16.79 6.88 -30.26
C GLY A 202 -16.87 6.51 -28.78
N GLY A 203 -17.00 7.49 -27.88
CA GLY A 203 -17.29 7.27 -26.45
C GLY A 203 -18.77 6.95 -26.18
N THR A 204 -19.07 6.39 -25.00
CA THR A 204 -20.45 6.19 -24.54
C THR A 204 -20.96 7.50 -23.92
N ALA A 205 -22.11 8.03 -24.37
CA ALA A 205 -22.76 9.20 -23.76
C ALA A 205 -22.99 8.98 -22.25
N CYS A 206 -22.83 10.03 -21.43
CA CYS A 206 -23.04 9.91 -19.98
C CYS A 206 -24.53 9.75 -19.67
N ASN A 207 -24.97 8.50 -19.45
CA ASN A 207 -26.35 8.15 -19.14
C ASN A 207 -26.55 7.69 -17.68
N ASP A 208 -25.53 7.83 -16.83
CA ASP A 208 -25.59 7.42 -15.42
C ASP A 208 -25.96 8.62 -14.52
N ASP A 209 -27.12 8.54 -13.86
CA ASP A 209 -27.66 9.66 -13.09
C ASP A 209 -26.87 9.92 -11.80
N LEU A 210 -26.35 8.85 -11.16
CA LEU A 210 -25.40 8.95 -10.06
C LEU A 210 -24.18 9.76 -10.50
N ALA A 211 -23.56 9.43 -11.63
CA ALA A 211 -22.39 10.14 -12.13
C ALA A 211 -22.68 11.61 -12.43
N LYS A 212 -23.84 11.94 -13.03
CA LYS A 212 -24.23 13.33 -13.32
C LYS A 212 -24.39 14.15 -12.04
N LYS A 213 -25.11 13.61 -11.06
CA LYS A 213 -25.33 14.28 -9.77
C LYS A 213 -24.04 14.41 -8.98
N PHE A 214 -23.18 13.41 -9.06
CA PHE A 214 -21.86 13.49 -8.45
C PHE A 214 -20.97 14.56 -9.11
N MET A 215 -20.97 14.70 -10.43
CA MET A 215 -20.26 15.79 -11.11
C MET A 215 -20.84 17.17 -10.75
N GLU A 216 -22.16 17.30 -10.64
CA GLU A 216 -22.83 18.53 -10.19
C GLU A 216 -22.41 18.90 -8.76
N TYR A 217 -22.40 17.92 -7.86
CA TYR A 217 -21.90 18.07 -6.49
C TYR A 217 -20.45 18.56 -6.45
N MET A 218 -19.56 17.94 -7.25
CA MET A 218 -18.16 18.34 -7.36
C MET A 218 -17.99 19.79 -7.84
N ALA A 219 -18.81 20.22 -8.80
CA ALA A 219 -18.73 21.56 -9.38
C ALA A 219 -19.23 22.66 -8.44
N ASN A 220 -20.17 22.33 -7.55
CA ASN A 220 -20.81 23.25 -6.61
C ASN A 220 -20.30 23.09 -5.17
N TYR A 221 -19.22 22.33 -4.95
CA TYR A 221 -18.72 22.06 -3.61
C TYR A 221 -18.23 23.34 -2.91
N ASP A 222 -18.90 23.70 -1.82
CA ASP A 222 -18.67 24.94 -1.08
C ASP A 222 -18.45 24.73 0.43
N LEU A 223 -18.35 23.48 0.87
CA LEU A 223 -18.13 23.13 2.27
C LEU A 223 -16.71 23.51 2.73
N GLU A 224 -16.62 23.98 3.98
CA GLU A 224 -15.36 24.40 4.62
C GLU A 224 -14.39 23.23 4.82
N GLU A 225 -14.91 22.02 5.09
CA GLU A 225 -14.11 20.80 5.23
C GLU A 225 -14.33 19.85 4.04
N ILE A 226 -13.28 19.17 3.60
CA ILE A 226 -13.32 18.21 2.47
C ILE A 226 -13.82 16.84 2.94
N ASN A 227 -15.00 16.42 2.48
CA ASN A 227 -15.61 15.13 2.79
C ASN A 227 -15.19 13.98 1.86
N SER A 228 -15.64 12.76 2.12
CA SER A 228 -15.27 11.55 1.38
C SER A 228 -15.75 11.60 -0.06
N ILE A 229 -17.00 12.02 -0.31
CA ILE A 229 -17.55 12.12 -1.68
C ILE A 229 -16.68 13.02 -2.55
N TYR A 230 -16.31 14.21 -2.08
CA TYR A 230 -15.47 15.14 -2.84
C TYR A 230 -14.08 14.55 -3.14
N ARG A 231 -13.46 13.90 -2.15
CA ARG A 231 -12.16 13.22 -2.32
C ARG A 231 -12.22 12.18 -3.42
N PHE A 232 -13.30 11.40 -3.48
CA PHE A 232 -13.49 10.43 -4.57
C PHE A 232 -13.66 11.08 -5.93
N GLY A 233 -14.32 12.23 -6.03
CA GLY A 233 -14.43 12.94 -7.31
C GLY A 233 -13.07 13.46 -7.78
N LYS A 234 -12.26 14.02 -6.89
CA LYS A 234 -10.86 14.40 -7.19
C LYS A 234 -9.99 13.21 -7.57
N TYR A 235 -10.21 12.07 -6.94
CA TYR A 235 -9.56 10.82 -7.29
C TYR A 235 -9.93 10.36 -8.71
N ILE A 236 -11.21 10.45 -9.09
CA ILE A 236 -11.67 10.15 -10.45
C ILE A 236 -11.04 11.10 -11.48
N GLU A 237 -11.02 12.41 -11.21
CA GLU A 237 -10.39 13.42 -12.06
C GLU A 237 -8.90 13.13 -12.27
N PHE A 238 -8.17 12.85 -11.19
CA PHE A 238 -6.75 12.48 -11.24
C PHE A 238 -6.55 11.25 -12.12
N TRP A 239 -7.33 10.19 -11.90
CA TRP A 239 -7.20 8.94 -12.66
C TRP A 239 -7.46 9.12 -14.15
N ASN A 240 -8.52 9.84 -14.50
CA ASN A 240 -8.85 10.13 -15.89
C ASN A 240 -7.74 10.93 -16.58
N ARG A 241 -7.20 11.95 -15.90
CA ARG A 241 -6.07 12.74 -16.40
C ARG A 241 -4.82 11.88 -16.58
N LEU A 242 -4.46 11.11 -15.56
CA LEU A 242 -3.28 10.24 -15.55
C LEU A 242 -3.32 9.25 -16.73
N VAL A 243 -4.44 8.54 -16.91
CA VAL A 243 -4.60 7.55 -17.98
C VAL A 243 -4.62 8.20 -19.35
N GLU A 244 -5.31 9.32 -19.53
CA GLU A 244 -5.41 9.98 -20.84
C GLU A 244 -4.07 10.58 -21.27
N GLU A 245 -3.38 11.28 -20.36
CA GLU A 245 -2.10 11.94 -20.66
C GLU A 245 -0.94 10.98 -20.93
N ASN A 246 -1.08 9.72 -20.50
CA ASN A 246 -0.04 8.68 -20.55
C ASN A 246 -0.50 7.41 -21.28
N LYS A 247 -1.61 7.49 -22.02
CA LYS A 247 -2.31 6.32 -22.57
C LYS A 247 -1.40 5.37 -23.34
N SER A 248 -0.61 5.91 -24.28
CA SER A 248 0.29 5.10 -25.11
C SER A 248 1.31 4.32 -24.28
N GLN A 249 1.89 4.95 -23.26
CA GLN A 249 2.86 4.33 -22.36
C GLN A 249 2.20 3.28 -21.46
N MET A 250 1.05 3.60 -20.88
CA MET A 250 0.31 2.69 -20.00
C MET A 250 -0.19 1.45 -20.75
N ASP A 251 -0.68 1.62 -21.99
CA ASP A 251 -1.08 0.51 -22.86
C ASP A 251 0.11 -0.41 -23.18
N GLN A 252 1.27 0.17 -23.51
CA GLN A 252 2.51 -0.58 -23.77
C GLN A 252 2.96 -1.40 -22.54
N LEU A 253 2.80 -0.85 -21.34
CA LEU A 253 3.13 -1.53 -20.08
C LEU A 253 2.08 -2.59 -19.67
N GLY A 254 0.98 -2.70 -20.41
CA GLY A 254 -0.12 -3.61 -20.10
C GLY A 254 -0.81 -3.24 -18.78
N PHE A 255 -0.93 -1.94 -18.49
CA PHE A 255 -1.55 -1.40 -17.28
C PHE A 255 -2.90 -2.05 -16.95
N GLN A 256 -3.75 -2.25 -17.96
CA GLN A 256 -5.06 -2.91 -17.80
C GLN A 256 -4.98 -4.30 -17.16
N ASN A 257 -3.90 -5.06 -17.39
CA ASN A 257 -3.75 -6.39 -16.79
C ASN A 257 -3.52 -6.35 -15.28
N TRP A 258 -3.03 -5.23 -14.76
CA TRP A 258 -2.80 -5.01 -13.34
C TRP A 258 -4.04 -4.51 -12.61
N ILE A 259 -4.95 -3.83 -13.33
CA ILE A 259 -6.17 -3.28 -12.73
C ILE A 259 -7.44 -4.12 -12.97
N THR A 260 -7.56 -4.98 -14.00
CA THR A 260 -8.87 -5.53 -14.45
C THR A 260 -9.40 -6.86 -13.85
N LYS A 261 -8.90 -7.44 -12.74
CA LYS A 261 -9.39 -8.77 -12.28
C LYS A 261 -9.39 -9.01 -10.76
N GLU A 262 -10.33 -8.46 -9.97
CA GLU A 262 -10.20 -8.55 -8.50
C GLU A 262 -11.45 -8.99 -7.73
N LYS A 263 -11.28 -9.96 -6.83
CA LYS A 263 -12.06 -10.13 -5.59
C LYS A 263 -11.39 -9.28 -4.52
N LEU A 264 -12.17 -8.57 -3.70
CA LEU A 264 -11.71 -7.32 -3.10
C LEU A 264 -11.43 -7.35 -1.62
N PHE A 265 -12.38 -7.89 -0.88
CA PHE A 265 -12.34 -7.97 0.57
C PHE A 265 -12.09 -9.40 1.00
N SER A 266 -12.59 -10.40 0.25
CA SER A 266 -12.30 -11.81 0.50
C SER A 266 -12.40 -12.67 -0.76
N LEU A 267 -11.71 -13.81 -0.75
CA LEU A 267 -11.90 -14.84 -1.77
C LEU A 267 -13.20 -15.64 -1.55
N ASP A 268 -13.74 -15.65 -0.32
CA ASP A 268 -15.04 -16.20 0.04
C ASP A 268 -16.13 -15.15 -0.20
N SER A 269 -17.09 -15.43 -1.08
CA SER A 269 -18.11 -14.48 -1.51
C SER A 269 -19.06 -14.00 -0.39
N ASN A 270 -19.31 -14.82 0.64
CA ASN A 270 -20.17 -14.41 1.76
C ASN A 270 -19.42 -13.43 2.67
N VAL A 271 -18.15 -13.73 2.96
CA VAL A 271 -17.26 -12.85 3.72
C VAL A 271 -17.02 -11.55 2.96
N ASP A 272 -16.78 -11.64 1.66
CA ASP A 272 -16.54 -10.50 0.77
C ASP A 272 -17.75 -9.54 0.78
N GLN A 273 -18.97 -10.07 0.72
CA GLN A 273 -20.20 -9.27 0.82
C GLN A 273 -20.36 -8.59 2.20
N ALA A 274 -20.07 -9.30 3.29
CA ALA A 274 -20.18 -8.74 4.63
C ALA A 274 -19.16 -7.60 4.84
N LEU A 275 -17.92 -7.81 4.39
CA LEU A 275 -16.86 -6.81 4.45
C LEU A 275 -17.16 -5.60 3.58
N ALA A 276 -17.62 -5.79 2.35
CA ALA A 276 -18.00 -4.70 1.45
C ALA A 276 -19.06 -3.78 2.10
N LYS A 277 -20.06 -4.36 2.77
CA LYS A 277 -21.08 -3.59 3.50
C LYS A 277 -20.49 -2.85 4.69
N LYS A 278 -19.59 -3.49 5.45
CA LYS A 278 -18.94 -2.86 6.60
C LYS A 278 -18.07 -1.69 6.16
N TYR A 279 -17.28 -1.91 5.11
CA TYR A 279 -16.50 -0.92 4.41
C TYR A 279 -17.34 0.29 4.02
N GLU A 280 -18.40 0.11 3.22
CA GLU A 280 -19.33 1.20 2.83
C GLU A 280 -19.80 2.06 4.01
N THR A 281 -20.17 1.43 5.14
CA THR A 281 -20.67 2.15 6.32
C THR A 281 -19.60 2.80 7.18
N THR A 282 -18.33 2.42 7.01
CA THR A 282 -17.19 3.00 7.72
C THR A 282 -16.69 4.27 7.02
N ILE A 283 -16.82 4.33 5.71
CA ILE A 283 -16.09 5.30 4.86
C ILE A 283 -16.90 6.54 4.51
N PHE A 284 -18.23 6.39 4.57
CA PHE A 284 -19.18 7.44 4.32
C PHE A 284 -19.97 7.74 5.60
N THR A 285 -20.18 9.02 5.85
CA THR A 285 -21.14 9.50 6.85
C THR A 285 -22.58 9.14 6.45
N LYS A 286 -23.52 9.24 7.40
CA LYS A 286 -24.96 9.04 7.10
C LYS A 286 -25.45 9.98 6.01
N GLU A 287 -25.00 11.23 6.04
CA GLU A 287 -25.35 12.26 5.07
C GLU A 287 -24.85 11.87 3.68
N GLU A 288 -23.58 11.49 3.57
CA GLU A 288 -22.98 11.05 2.31
C GLU A 288 -23.66 9.79 1.75
N LEU A 289 -23.95 8.79 2.60
CA LEU A 289 -24.72 7.61 2.17
C LEU A 289 -26.13 7.99 1.71
N CYS A 290 -26.79 8.93 2.39
CA CYS A 290 -28.09 9.44 1.98
C CYS A 290 -28.01 10.05 0.57
N LEU A 291 -27.02 10.92 0.32
CA LEU A 291 -26.79 11.55 -0.98
C LEU A 291 -26.55 10.51 -2.07
N LEU A 292 -25.64 9.57 -1.84
CA LEU A 292 -25.31 8.51 -2.81
C LEU A 292 -26.51 7.64 -3.15
N HIS A 293 -27.28 7.21 -2.15
CA HIS A 293 -28.50 6.44 -2.38
C HIS A 293 -29.57 7.26 -3.11
N ALA A 294 -29.72 8.55 -2.78
CA ALA A 294 -30.67 9.44 -3.46
C ALA A 294 -30.30 9.68 -4.92
N TRP A 295 -29.02 9.92 -5.23
CA TRP A 295 -28.52 10.06 -6.60
C TRP A 295 -28.67 8.79 -7.43
N SER A 296 -28.60 7.63 -6.78
CA SER A 296 -28.79 6.32 -7.42
C SER A 296 -30.26 5.94 -7.65
N ASP A 297 -31.21 6.68 -7.07
CA ASP A 297 -32.64 6.36 -7.07
C ASP A 297 -33.42 7.01 -8.23
N ASP A 298 -32.82 7.99 -8.89
CA ASP A 298 -33.50 8.92 -9.80
C ASP A 298 -33.67 8.35 -11.23
N SER A 299 -34.30 7.18 -11.33
CA SER A 299 -34.87 6.75 -12.61
C SER A 299 -36.06 7.65 -12.94
N SER A 300 -35.83 8.68 -13.77
CA SER A 300 -36.80 9.63 -14.37
C SER A 300 -37.04 10.97 -13.66
N GLY A 301 -36.34 12.01 -14.13
CA GLY A 301 -36.90 13.35 -14.41
C GLY A 301 -37.55 14.12 -13.27
N SER A 302 -37.30 13.78 -12.00
CA SER A 302 -37.84 14.55 -10.88
C SER A 302 -36.89 15.71 -10.52
N ASN A 303 -37.26 16.93 -10.92
CA ASN A 303 -36.63 18.19 -10.48
C ASN A 303 -36.88 18.48 -8.98
N GLY A 304 -36.91 17.45 -8.12
CA GLY A 304 -37.04 17.63 -6.68
C GLY A 304 -35.66 17.64 -6.06
N ASP A 305 -35.28 18.76 -5.46
CA ASP A 305 -33.97 19.01 -4.83
C ASP A 305 -33.56 17.81 -3.95
N ASN A 306 -32.66 16.96 -4.46
CA ASN A 306 -32.16 15.79 -3.76
C ASN A 306 -31.40 16.19 -2.48
N GLU A 307 -30.87 17.42 -2.45
CA GLU A 307 -30.35 18.06 -1.24
C GLU A 307 -31.41 18.23 -0.16
N GLU A 308 -32.68 18.53 -0.49
CA GLU A 308 -33.78 18.68 0.48
C GLU A 308 -34.18 17.33 1.14
N LYS A 309 -33.85 16.21 0.48
CA LYS A 309 -34.10 14.84 0.99
C LYS A 309 -33.05 14.40 2.01
N CYS A 310 -31.85 15.00 1.97
CA CYS A 310 -30.71 14.71 2.82
C CYS A 310 -30.23 15.95 3.61
N SER A 311 -31.06 17.00 3.72
CA SER A 311 -30.79 18.20 4.51
C SER A 311 -31.20 18.10 5.99
N ASP A 312 -31.95 17.05 6.35
CA ASP A 312 -32.42 16.80 7.71
C ASP A 312 -32.03 15.38 8.16
N PRO A 313 -31.28 15.21 9.27
CA PRO A 313 -30.94 13.91 9.84
C PRO A 313 -32.13 12.97 10.04
N SER A 314 -33.33 13.52 10.32
CA SER A 314 -34.56 12.74 10.50
C SER A 314 -35.00 12.02 9.22
N LYS A 315 -34.53 12.47 8.05
CA LYS A 315 -34.86 11.91 6.72
C LYS A 315 -33.84 10.87 6.23
N TYR A 316 -32.64 10.80 6.82
CA TYR A 316 -31.55 9.91 6.38
C TYR A 316 -31.97 8.46 6.37
N LYS A 317 -32.63 8.02 7.45
CA LYS A 317 -33.03 6.64 7.67
C LYS A 317 -33.90 6.09 6.54
N ASN A 318 -34.81 6.90 6.01
CA ASN A 318 -35.71 6.47 4.94
C ASN A 318 -34.97 6.27 3.61
N GLN A 319 -33.98 7.12 3.29
CA GLN A 319 -33.21 7.01 2.05
C GLN A 319 -32.16 5.90 2.13
N ILE A 320 -31.40 5.81 3.24
CA ILE A 320 -30.38 4.77 3.45
C ILE A 320 -31.01 3.37 3.41
N ASN A 321 -32.22 3.21 3.96
CA ASN A 321 -32.92 1.92 3.93
C ASN A 321 -33.29 1.43 2.53
N LYS A 322 -33.30 2.32 1.52
CA LYS A 322 -33.56 1.91 0.13
C LYS A 322 -32.41 1.11 -0.48
N LYS A 323 -31.17 1.28 0.02
CA LYS A 323 -29.98 0.48 -0.36
C LYS A 323 -29.74 0.39 -1.87
N LYS A 324 -29.83 1.55 -2.54
CA LYS A 324 -29.82 1.69 -4.00
C LYS A 324 -28.43 1.85 -4.57
N PHE A 325 -27.70 2.86 -4.09
CA PHE A 325 -26.25 2.86 -4.18
C PHE A 325 -25.70 1.59 -3.54
N LYS A 326 -24.70 1.02 -4.19
CA LYS A 326 -23.84 -0.02 -3.66
C LYS A 326 -22.46 0.34 -4.17
N ILE A 327 -21.45 0.21 -3.31
CA ILE A 327 -20.08 0.18 -3.81
C ILE A 327 -20.00 -0.90 -4.90
N GLY A 328 -19.10 -0.69 -5.88
CA GLY A 328 -18.87 -1.57 -7.02
C GLY A 328 -18.31 -2.95 -6.62
N TYR A 329 -19.02 -3.66 -5.77
CA TYR A 329 -18.80 -5.05 -5.39
C TYR A 329 -19.88 -5.91 -6.07
N GLN A 330 -19.47 -6.98 -6.76
CA GLN A 330 -20.39 -7.87 -7.49
C GLN A 330 -21.08 -8.87 -6.56
N PRO A 331 -22.43 -8.89 -6.47
CA PRO A 331 -23.14 -10.07 -6.00
C PRO A 331 -23.06 -11.19 -7.05
N THR A 332 -22.95 -12.42 -6.55
CA THR A 332 -22.59 -13.69 -7.20
C THR A 332 -23.46 -14.20 -8.36
N THR A 333 -24.37 -13.39 -8.94
CA THR A 333 -25.38 -13.88 -9.89
C THR A 333 -25.09 -13.60 -11.38
N THR A 334 -24.03 -12.86 -11.74
CA THR A 334 -23.68 -12.64 -13.15
C THR A 334 -22.42 -13.42 -13.56
N SER A 335 -22.57 -14.25 -14.60
CA SER A 335 -21.56 -15.16 -15.16
C SER A 335 -20.35 -14.51 -15.82
N ASN A 336 -20.24 -13.18 -15.78
CA ASN A 336 -19.08 -12.44 -16.25
C ASN A 336 -18.62 -11.49 -15.13
N PRO A 337 -17.34 -11.55 -14.71
CA PRO A 337 -16.81 -10.60 -13.75
C PRO A 337 -16.90 -9.19 -14.35
N LYS A 338 -17.82 -8.36 -13.84
CA LYS A 338 -17.73 -6.92 -14.12
C LYS A 338 -16.64 -6.36 -13.22
N LYS A 339 -15.69 -5.66 -13.85
CA LYS A 339 -14.53 -5.02 -13.25
C LYS A 339 -14.96 -4.20 -12.03
N ALA A 340 -14.38 -4.53 -10.90
CA ALA A 340 -14.72 -4.05 -9.57
C ALA A 340 -13.44 -4.24 -8.77
N HIS A 341 -12.75 -3.15 -8.38
CA HIS A 341 -11.52 -3.32 -7.61
C HIS A 341 -11.35 -2.33 -6.45
N HIS A 342 -10.16 -2.08 -5.87
CA HIS A 342 -9.88 -1.75 -4.44
C HIS A 342 -9.78 -0.25 -4.05
N PRO A 343 -10.35 0.17 -2.90
CA PRO A 343 -10.64 1.59 -2.62
C PRO A 343 -9.41 2.39 -2.15
N ALA A 344 -9.41 3.66 -2.54
CA ALA A 344 -8.44 4.66 -2.12
C ALA A 344 -9.16 5.76 -1.32
N LEU A 345 -8.56 6.21 -0.22
CA LEU A 345 -8.81 7.49 0.48
C LEU A 345 -9.79 7.49 1.63
N GLU A 346 -9.46 6.83 2.72
CA GLU A 346 -10.28 6.94 3.92
C GLU A 346 -9.36 7.02 5.12
N GLN A 347 -9.56 7.99 5.97
CA GLN A 347 -9.11 7.90 7.35
C GLN A 347 -10.37 8.00 8.19
N GLN A 348 -10.52 7.07 9.11
CA GLN A 348 -11.25 7.34 10.34
C GLN A 348 -10.22 7.32 11.46
N ILE A 349 -9.53 8.45 11.69
CA ILE A 349 -8.55 8.51 12.79
C ILE A 349 -8.90 9.58 13.82
N LEU A 350 -9.35 10.78 13.44
CA LEU A 350 -9.89 11.88 14.27
C LEU A 350 -9.87 13.13 13.37
N PRO A 351 -10.74 14.14 13.57
CA PRO A 351 -10.56 15.45 12.94
C PRO A 351 -9.14 15.97 13.25
N GLY A 352 -8.35 16.29 12.23
CA GLY A 352 -7.01 16.87 12.38
C GLY A 352 -5.84 15.90 12.65
N THR A 353 -5.92 14.64 12.20
CA THR A 353 -4.75 13.73 12.25
C THR A 353 -4.33 13.24 10.88
N ALA A 354 -3.11 13.56 10.49
CA ALA A 354 -2.47 13.04 9.30
C ALA A 354 -2.30 11.51 9.29
N PRO A 355 -2.56 10.83 8.16
CA PRO A 355 -2.25 9.42 8.00
C PRO A 355 -0.76 9.20 7.73
N LEU A 356 -0.19 8.19 8.36
CA LEU A 356 1.06 7.57 7.90
C LEU A 356 0.70 6.44 6.92
N ALA A 357 0.92 6.74 5.65
CA ALA A 357 0.53 5.96 4.47
C ALA A 357 1.35 4.67 4.26
N GLU A 358 0.77 3.62 3.66
CA GLU A 358 1.26 2.22 3.53
C GLU A 358 0.40 1.36 2.54
N GLY A 359 0.42 1.68 1.23
CA GLY A 359 -0.25 0.92 0.16
C GLY A 359 0.33 -0.48 -0.18
N SER A 360 -0.29 -1.15 -1.16
CA SER A 360 -0.13 -2.58 -1.50
C SER A 360 0.91 -2.91 -2.61
N GLN A 361 1.24 -4.20 -2.82
CA GLN A 361 2.14 -4.64 -3.91
C GLN A 361 1.58 -4.37 -5.33
N LYS A 362 0.28 -4.40 -5.57
CA LYS A 362 -0.22 -4.04 -6.91
C LYS A 362 -0.09 -2.55 -7.14
N ASP A 363 -0.30 -1.80 -6.07
CA ASP A 363 -0.10 -0.36 -6.00
C ASP A 363 1.35 -0.02 -6.37
N ILE A 364 2.35 -0.81 -5.98
CA ILE A 364 3.73 -0.51 -6.40
C ILE A 364 3.95 -0.59 -7.91
N ILE A 365 3.35 -1.55 -8.61
CA ILE A 365 3.57 -1.72 -10.06
C ILE A 365 2.84 -0.63 -10.82
N VAL A 366 1.60 -0.34 -10.42
CA VAL A 366 0.84 0.76 -10.99
C VAL A 366 1.55 2.10 -10.71
N PHE A 367 2.05 2.33 -9.50
CA PHE A 367 2.81 3.52 -9.16
C PHE A 367 4.11 3.63 -9.97
N LEU A 368 4.81 2.52 -10.14
CA LEU A 368 5.98 2.43 -11.02
C LEU A 368 5.64 2.74 -12.47
N TYR A 369 4.46 2.33 -12.95
CA TYR A 369 3.97 2.64 -14.30
C TYR A 369 3.68 4.15 -14.45
N GLN A 370 3.08 4.79 -13.44
CA GLN A 370 2.88 6.25 -13.44
C GLN A 370 4.21 7.00 -13.59
N PHE A 371 5.22 6.61 -12.81
CA PHE A 371 6.57 7.17 -12.87
C PHE A 371 7.20 6.97 -14.25
N ALA A 372 7.20 5.74 -14.75
CA ALA A 372 7.83 5.42 -16.01
C ALA A 372 7.19 6.12 -17.20
N ALA A 373 5.86 6.19 -17.23
CA ALA A 373 5.14 6.87 -18.29
C ALA A 373 5.45 8.38 -18.31
N SER A 374 5.47 9.01 -17.13
CA SER A 374 5.77 10.43 -16.99
C SER A 374 7.23 10.76 -17.34
N ILE A 375 8.18 9.91 -16.91
CA ILE A 375 9.60 10.05 -17.27
C ILE A 375 9.79 9.86 -18.77
N ASP A 376 9.22 8.81 -19.37
CA ASP A 376 9.31 8.54 -20.81
C ASP A 376 8.78 9.72 -21.63
N LYS A 377 7.61 10.26 -21.25
CA LYS A 377 7.03 11.45 -21.89
C LYS A 377 7.99 12.63 -21.84
N TYR A 378 8.63 12.90 -20.70
CA TYR A 378 9.62 13.95 -20.58
C TYR A 378 10.89 13.65 -21.40
N THR A 379 11.35 12.40 -21.47
CA THR A 379 12.55 12.06 -22.27
C THR A 379 12.40 12.31 -23.77
N LYS A 380 11.16 12.39 -24.25
CA LYS A 380 10.82 12.69 -25.64
C LYS A 380 10.72 14.20 -25.92
N SER A 381 10.89 15.05 -24.91
CA SER A 381 10.84 16.50 -25.05
C SER A 381 12.17 17.09 -25.54
N SER A 382 12.14 18.29 -26.11
CA SER A 382 13.36 19.00 -26.54
C SER A 382 14.21 19.44 -25.36
N GLU A 383 13.57 19.76 -24.22
CA GLU A 383 14.22 20.17 -22.99
C GLU A 383 15.11 19.04 -22.44
N PHE A 384 14.64 17.80 -22.43
CA PHE A 384 15.43 16.65 -21.95
C PHE A 384 16.76 16.51 -22.70
N ASN A 385 16.75 16.67 -24.03
CA ASN A 385 17.96 16.60 -24.84
C ASN A 385 19.00 17.66 -24.47
N SER A 386 18.56 18.84 -24.04
CA SER A 386 19.44 19.91 -23.56
C SER A 386 19.87 19.72 -22.10
N GLU A 387 18.95 19.27 -21.25
CA GLU A 387 19.12 19.24 -19.79
C GLU A 387 19.82 17.99 -19.30
N PHE A 388 19.69 16.87 -20.01
CA PHE A 388 20.25 15.56 -19.66
C PHE A 388 21.26 15.05 -20.70
N ALA A 389 21.72 15.88 -21.65
CA ALA A 389 22.61 15.50 -22.75
C ALA A 389 23.81 14.64 -22.32
N SER A 390 24.46 15.05 -21.23
CA SER A 390 25.65 14.44 -20.61
C SER A 390 25.39 13.94 -19.20
N ASP A 391 24.12 13.82 -18.79
CA ASP A 391 23.76 13.37 -17.45
C ASP A 391 23.85 11.84 -17.37
N HIS A 392 24.43 11.33 -16.28
CA HIS A 392 24.61 9.90 -16.06
C HIS A 392 23.29 9.11 -15.94
N ARG A 393 22.15 9.78 -15.78
CA ARG A 393 20.80 9.19 -15.73
C ARG A 393 20.15 9.04 -17.09
N LYS A 394 20.70 9.67 -18.13
CA LYS A 394 20.08 9.76 -19.46
C LYS A 394 19.62 8.40 -19.98
N ASP A 395 20.53 7.42 -20.00
CA ASP A 395 20.23 6.09 -20.55
C ASP A 395 19.16 5.35 -19.72
N ALA A 396 19.20 5.50 -18.39
CA ALA A 396 18.20 4.90 -17.50
C ALA A 396 16.81 5.51 -17.74
N MET A 397 16.74 6.84 -17.89
CA MET A 397 15.50 7.56 -18.17
C MET A 397 14.94 7.22 -19.56
N THR A 398 15.80 7.14 -20.58
CA THR A 398 15.37 6.79 -21.94
C THR A 398 14.88 5.33 -22.05
N ASN A 399 15.40 4.42 -21.23
CA ASN A 399 14.97 3.02 -21.20
C ASN A 399 13.95 2.70 -20.09
N VAL A 400 13.34 3.72 -19.47
CA VAL A 400 12.52 3.55 -18.26
C VAL A 400 11.35 2.58 -18.46
N LEU A 401 10.65 2.62 -19.60
CA LEU A 401 9.53 1.72 -19.89
C LEU A 401 9.99 0.26 -19.99
N ASN A 402 11.15 0.00 -20.61
CA ASN A 402 11.68 -1.35 -20.75
C ASN A 402 12.07 -1.94 -19.40
N ASN A 403 12.76 -1.14 -18.56
CA ASN A 403 13.14 -1.53 -17.22
C ASN A 403 11.89 -1.86 -16.39
N VAL A 404 10.86 -1.02 -16.45
CA VAL A 404 9.61 -1.23 -15.71
C VAL A 404 8.82 -2.43 -16.18
N ALA A 405 8.69 -2.62 -17.49
CA ALA A 405 8.04 -3.80 -18.05
C ALA A 405 8.71 -5.09 -17.56
N GLU A 406 10.03 -5.11 -17.46
CA GLU A 406 10.77 -6.27 -16.97
C GLU A 406 10.67 -6.46 -15.45
N ILE A 407 10.73 -5.38 -14.66
CA ILE A 407 10.48 -5.44 -13.21
C ILE A 407 9.10 -6.04 -12.94
N ALA A 408 8.07 -5.56 -13.63
CA ALA A 408 6.70 -6.03 -13.47
C ALA A 408 6.54 -7.50 -13.91
N ALA A 409 7.14 -7.88 -15.03
CA ALA A 409 7.14 -9.28 -15.50
C ALA A 409 7.83 -10.21 -14.50
N ASN A 410 9.01 -9.83 -14.01
CA ASN A 410 9.76 -10.57 -13.00
C ASN A 410 8.94 -10.78 -11.72
N ILE A 411 8.32 -9.72 -11.19
CA ILE A 411 7.49 -9.78 -9.99
C ILE A 411 6.29 -10.70 -10.19
N LYS A 412 5.58 -10.58 -11.31
CA LYS A 412 4.43 -11.43 -11.65
C LYS A 412 4.83 -12.90 -11.75
N THR A 413 5.90 -13.20 -12.49
CA THR A 413 6.44 -14.56 -12.60
C THR A 413 6.82 -15.09 -11.24
N ARG A 414 7.53 -14.30 -10.43
CA ARG A 414 7.97 -14.71 -9.11
C ARG A 414 6.81 -15.06 -8.18
N ILE A 415 5.75 -14.25 -8.13
CA ILE A 415 4.53 -14.57 -7.36
C ILE A 415 3.96 -15.93 -7.78
N SER A 416 3.86 -16.19 -9.08
CA SER A 416 3.37 -17.46 -9.62
C SER A 416 4.27 -18.64 -9.19
N LYS A 417 5.60 -18.45 -9.19
CA LYS A 417 6.57 -19.46 -8.71
C LYS A 417 6.49 -19.70 -7.21
N ILE A 418 6.28 -18.66 -6.42
CA ILE A 418 6.03 -18.78 -4.96
C ILE A 418 4.78 -19.61 -4.71
N ARG A 419 3.68 -19.32 -5.41
CA ARG A 419 2.43 -20.10 -5.36
C ARG A 419 2.68 -21.57 -5.69
N ASP A 420 3.42 -21.86 -6.77
CA ASP A 420 3.72 -23.24 -7.19
C ASP A 420 4.56 -24.02 -6.17
N TYR A 421 5.51 -23.34 -5.52
CA TYR A 421 6.27 -23.91 -4.42
C TYR A 421 5.39 -24.15 -3.20
N PHE A 422 4.59 -23.16 -2.78
CA PHE A 422 3.70 -23.29 -1.62
C PHE A 422 2.64 -24.39 -1.79
N LYS A 423 2.14 -24.60 -3.02
CA LYS A 423 1.33 -25.79 -3.32
C LYS A 423 2.09 -27.10 -3.14
N ALA A 424 3.36 -27.14 -3.55
CA ALA A 424 4.18 -28.34 -3.49
C ALA A 424 4.51 -28.77 -2.04
N ILE A 425 4.53 -27.81 -1.11
CA ILE A 425 4.75 -28.04 0.33
C ILE A 425 3.44 -28.03 1.16
N GLY A 426 2.27 -27.99 0.50
CA GLY A 426 0.96 -28.08 1.18
C GLY A 426 0.56 -26.84 1.98
N VAL A 427 1.17 -25.69 1.70
CA VAL A 427 0.84 -24.40 2.31
C VAL A 427 -0.34 -23.73 1.60
N VAL A 428 -0.41 -23.86 0.28
CA VAL A 428 -1.49 -23.33 -0.56
C VAL A 428 -2.29 -24.48 -1.15
N ASP A 429 -3.61 -24.30 -1.26
CA ASP A 429 -4.53 -25.26 -1.87
C ASP A 429 -4.09 -25.60 -3.30
N SER A 430 -3.93 -26.90 -3.58
CA SER A 430 -3.51 -27.40 -4.89
C SER A 430 -4.42 -26.94 -6.05
N SER A 431 -5.70 -26.68 -5.76
CA SER A 431 -6.71 -26.23 -6.71
C SER A 431 -6.73 -24.71 -6.94
N PHE A 432 -5.99 -23.93 -6.14
CA PHE A 432 -5.93 -22.48 -6.26
C PHE A 432 -5.23 -22.06 -7.55
N ASN A 433 -5.91 -21.40 -8.49
CA ASN A 433 -5.30 -20.97 -9.76
C ASN A 433 -5.95 -19.68 -10.28
N PRO A 434 -5.44 -18.50 -9.89
CA PRO A 434 -6.04 -17.22 -10.26
C PRO A 434 -5.73 -16.78 -11.71
N GLU A 435 -4.76 -17.43 -12.37
CA GLU A 435 -4.26 -17.06 -13.70
C GLU A 435 -4.76 -17.96 -14.84
N GLY A 436 -5.50 -19.03 -14.52
CA GLY A 436 -6.03 -19.97 -15.52
C GLY A 436 -7.15 -19.39 -16.38
N ASN A 437 -7.45 -20.04 -17.52
CA ASN A 437 -8.60 -19.69 -18.38
C ASN A 437 -9.93 -19.72 -17.63
N ASN A 438 -10.05 -20.62 -16.63
CA ASN A 438 -11.11 -20.65 -15.64
C ASN A 438 -10.47 -20.44 -14.26
N PRO A 439 -10.40 -19.19 -13.76
CA PRO A 439 -9.77 -18.90 -12.48
C PRO A 439 -10.46 -19.64 -11.33
N SER A 440 -9.66 -20.32 -10.51
CA SER A 440 -10.10 -20.97 -9.28
C SER A 440 -9.54 -20.20 -8.08
N TRP A 441 -10.44 -19.72 -7.23
CA TRP A 441 -10.09 -18.99 -6.01
C TRP A 441 -10.28 -19.83 -4.74
N THR A 442 -10.33 -21.16 -4.88
CA THR A 442 -10.52 -22.09 -3.76
C THR A 442 -9.29 -22.08 -2.86
N THR A 443 -9.49 -21.72 -1.59
CA THR A 443 -8.44 -21.68 -0.57
C THR A 443 -8.77 -22.54 0.65
N THR A 444 -9.74 -23.45 0.55
CA THR A 444 -10.24 -24.25 1.67
C THR A 444 -9.13 -24.97 2.44
N ASN A 445 -8.14 -25.51 1.71
CA ASN A 445 -7.00 -26.21 2.32
C ASN A 445 -5.73 -25.36 2.44
N SER A 446 -5.76 -24.09 2.05
CA SER A 446 -4.65 -23.17 2.26
C SER A 446 -4.49 -22.84 3.75
N LYS A 447 -3.26 -22.60 4.17
CA LYS A 447 -2.92 -22.13 5.52
C LYS A 447 -3.38 -20.69 5.74
N THR A 448 -3.85 -20.40 6.96
CA THR A 448 -4.14 -19.04 7.40
C THR A 448 -2.86 -18.36 7.86
N PHE A 449 -2.51 -17.27 7.20
CA PHE A 449 -1.36 -16.44 7.53
C PHE A 449 -1.82 -15.13 8.15
N THR A 450 -1.39 -14.87 9.37
CA THR A 450 -1.77 -13.66 10.12
C THR A 450 -0.59 -12.73 10.21
N VAL A 451 -0.72 -11.54 9.64
CA VAL A 451 0.27 -10.46 9.77
C VAL A 451 -0.18 -9.54 10.90
N LEU A 452 0.50 -9.67 12.03
CA LEU A 452 0.29 -8.91 13.26
C LEU A 452 1.28 -7.75 13.32
N THR A 453 0.77 -6.54 13.18
CA THR A 453 1.58 -5.33 13.13
C THR A 453 1.54 -4.59 14.46
N TYR A 454 2.71 -4.36 15.04
CA TYR A 454 2.91 -3.43 16.15
C TYR A 454 3.46 -2.11 15.61
N PRO A 455 2.69 -1.01 15.73
CA PRO A 455 3.14 0.27 15.27
C PRO A 455 4.34 0.72 16.11
N PRO A 456 5.35 1.36 15.53
CA PRO A 456 6.51 1.73 16.30
C PRO A 456 6.19 2.79 17.34
N SER A 457 6.63 2.58 18.58
CA SER A 457 6.42 3.51 19.69
C SER A 457 6.92 4.93 19.41
N ALA A 458 8.01 5.06 18.65
CA ALA A 458 8.60 6.33 18.20
C ALA A 458 7.65 7.21 17.34
N PHE A 459 6.58 6.63 16.78
CA PHE A 459 5.59 7.36 15.99
C PHE A 459 4.36 7.81 16.79
N GLY A 460 4.29 7.54 18.10
CA GLY A 460 3.22 8.05 18.97
C GLY A 460 2.14 7.05 19.37
N ALA A 461 2.49 5.78 19.60
CA ALA A 461 1.59 4.73 20.12
C ALA A 461 0.26 4.60 19.35
N GLY A 462 0.33 4.17 18.09
CA GLY A 462 -0.84 3.73 17.33
C GLY A 462 -1.42 2.42 17.86
N GLU A 463 -2.50 1.96 17.21
CA GLU A 463 -3.12 0.66 17.48
C GLU A 463 -2.33 -0.47 16.84
N ALA A 464 -2.17 -1.59 17.55
CA ALA A 464 -1.75 -2.85 16.93
C ALA A 464 -2.87 -3.41 16.06
N THR A 465 -2.49 -4.05 14.96
CA THR A 465 -3.42 -4.42 13.90
C THR A 465 -3.17 -5.81 13.35
N ILE A 466 -4.24 -6.50 12.95
CA ILE A 466 -4.14 -7.61 12.01
C ILE A 466 -4.40 -7.07 10.61
N GLN A 467 -3.42 -7.24 9.75
CA GLN A 467 -3.44 -6.72 8.38
C GLN A 467 -4.21 -7.65 7.44
N SER A 468 -4.81 -7.08 6.41
CA SER A 468 -5.74 -7.79 5.54
C SER A 468 -5.25 -7.92 4.09
N MET A 469 -6.08 -8.55 3.25
CA MET A 469 -5.91 -8.59 1.80
C MET A 469 -5.91 -7.23 1.12
N SER A 470 -6.43 -6.21 1.78
CA SER A 470 -6.36 -4.82 1.36
C SER A 470 -4.93 -4.33 1.16
N LYS A 471 -4.08 -4.57 2.17
CA LYS A 471 -2.68 -4.17 2.18
C LYS A 471 -1.75 -5.20 1.54
N PHE A 472 -2.05 -6.48 1.72
CA PHE A 472 -1.23 -7.59 1.22
C PHE A 472 -1.97 -8.48 0.21
N PRO A 473 -2.52 -7.94 -0.91
CA PRO A 473 -3.28 -8.73 -1.87
C PRO A 473 -2.43 -9.85 -2.48
N PHE A 474 -1.14 -9.64 -2.68
CA PHE A 474 -0.26 -10.68 -3.21
C PHE A 474 -0.20 -11.93 -2.35
N ILE A 475 -0.32 -11.80 -1.02
CA ILE A 475 -0.28 -12.93 -0.08
C ILE A 475 -1.54 -13.76 -0.21
N TYR A 476 -2.70 -13.10 -0.11
CA TYR A 476 -3.97 -13.81 0.03
C TYR A 476 -4.62 -14.09 -1.31
N LYS A 477 -4.57 -13.11 -2.21
CA LYS A 477 -5.18 -13.18 -3.53
C LYS A 477 -4.23 -13.76 -4.57
N ASP A 478 -2.99 -13.33 -4.69
CA ASP A 478 -2.17 -13.81 -5.81
C ASP A 478 -1.41 -15.11 -5.47
N ILE A 479 -0.97 -15.30 -4.23
CA ILE A 479 -0.33 -16.53 -3.74
C ILE A 479 -1.37 -17.56 -3.26
N GLY A 480 -2.47 -17.12 -2.64
CA GLY A 480 -3.57 -18.00 -2.25
C GLY A 480 -3.55 -18.47 -0.79
N LEU A 481 -2.85 -17.77 0.10
CA LEU A 481 -2.98 -17.97 1.55
C LEU A 481 -4.34 -17.47 2.04
N ARG A 482 -4.80 -17.96 3.20
CA ARG A 482 -6.02 -17.42 3.83
C ARG A 482 -5.66 -16.26 4.75
N GLN A 483 -6.51 -15.24 4.76
CA GLN A 483 -6.48 -14.20 5.78
C GLN A 483 -7.36 -14.62 6.99
N PRO A 484 -7.03 -14.18 8.20
CA PRO A 484 -7.89 -14.36 9.37
C PRO A 484 -9.15 -13.48 9.25
N ILE A 485 -10.30 -13.98 9.70
CA ILE A 485 -11.61 -13.31 9.61
C ILE A 485 -12.28 -13.36 10.99
N PRO A 486 -12.67 -12.23 11.60
CA PRO A 486 -13.18 -12.26 12.97
C PRO A 486 -14.51 -13.02 13.03
N ALA A 487 -14.72 -13.74 14.13
CA ALA A 487 -15.91 -14.56 14.34
C ALA A 487 -17.20 -13.72 14.31
N ASN A 488 -17.13 -12.47 14.77
CA ASN A 488 -18.27 -11.56 14.77
C ASN A 488 -18.67 -10.98 13.40
N LEU A 489 -17.86 -11.13 12.34
CA LEU A 489 -18.15 -10.49 11.04
C LEU A 489 -19.53 -10.86 10.48
N LEU A 490 -19.93 -12.13 10.65
CA LEU A 490 -21.18 -12.66 10.11
C LEU A 490 -22.34 -12.62 11.13
N THR A 491 -22.05 -12.40 12.41
CA THR A 491 -23.08 -12.35 13.47
C THR A 491 -23.67 -10.95 13.63
N THR A 492 -22.91 -9.90 13.27
CA THR A 492 -23.41 -8.52 13.18
C THR A 492 -24.07 -8.27 11.82
N ALA A 493 -25.28 -8.82 11.61
CA ALA A 493 -26.08 -8.53 10.43
C ALA A 493 -26.67 -7.10 10.43
N THR A 494 -26.64 -6.42 11.57
CA THR A 494 -26.86 -4.97 11.68
C THR A 494 -25.63 -4.21 11.17
N ALA A 495 -25.86 -3.15 10.41
CA ALA A 495 -24.80 -2.24 9.95
C ALA A 495 -23.93 -1.79 11.14
N SER A 496 -22.69 -1.33 10.88
CA SER A 496 -21.84 -0.74 11.92
C SER A 496 -22.69 0.12 12.87
N LYS A 497 -22.60 -0.17 14.17
CA LYS A 497 -23.34 0.56 15.23
C LYS A 497 -23.02 2.05 15.29
N VAL A 498 -21.98 2.48 14.56
CA VAL A 498 -21.59 3.87 14.31
C VAL A 498 -22.79 4.78 13.96
N HIS A 499 -23.90 4.20 13.50
CA HIS A 499 -25.02 4.94 12.94
C HIS A 499 -26.39 4.70 13.62
N GLU A 500 -26.50 4.02 14.75
CA GLU A 500 -27.74 4.01 15.57
C GLU A 500 -27.71 5.13 16.63
N ASP A 501 -28.89 5.58 17.08
CA ASP A 501 -29.14 6.92 17.62
C ASP A 501 -28.54 7.23 19.02
N HIS A 502 -28.08 8.48 19.17
CA HIS A 502 -28.07 9.35 20.36
C HIS A 502 -27.31 9.02 21.67
N ASP A 503 -26.71 7.86 21.86
CA ASP A 503 -25.86 7.62 23.04
C ASP A 503 -24.37 7.59 22.66
N GLU A 504 -23.49 8.03 23.58
CA GLU A 504 -22.03 7.84 23.49
C GLU A 504 -21.74 6.33 23.46
N ASP A 505 -21.89 5.72 22.29
CA ASP A 505 -21.75 4.28 22.13
C ASP A 505 -20.29 3.88 22.30
N ASP A 506 -20.07 2.86 23.11
CA ASP A 506 -18.77 2.29 23.42
C ASP A 506 -18.14 1.64 22.16
N LEU A 507 -17.40 2.46 21.41
CA LEU A 507 -16.63 2.05 20.23
C LEU A 507 -15.38 1.21 20.58
N SER A 508 -15.12 0.90 21.86
CA SER A 508 -13.93 0.13 22.27
C SER A 508 -13.86 -1.26 21.64
N HIS A 509 -15.01 -1.84 21.28
CA HIS A 509 -15.14 -3.16 20.65
C HIS A 509 -15.23 -3.14 19.12
N GLU A 510 -15.22 -1.97 18.47
CA GLU A 510 -15.19 -1.89 17.00
C GLU A 510 -13.79 -2.26 16.51
N ILE A 511 -13.66 -3.46 15.94
CA ILE A 511 -12.40 -3.99 15.46
C ILE A 511 -12.11 -3.66 14.00
N PHE A 512 -13.10 -3.25 13.20
CA PHE A 512 -12.83 -2.95 11.79
C PHE A 512 -12.45 -1.49 11.65
N SER A 513 -11.36 -1.24 10.95
CA SER A 513 -10.89 0.11 10.69
C SER A 513 -10.43 0.23 9.26
N VAL A 514 -10.50 1.45 8.77
CA VAL A 514 -10.06 1.79 7.42
C VAL A 514 -9.19 3.04 7.47
N ASP A 515 -8.04 2.95 6.83
CA ASP A 515 -7.12 4.04 6.63
C ASP A 515 -6.65 4.08 5.16
N ASP A 516 -5.62 4.88 4.89
CA ASP A 516 -5.04 4.97 3.56
C ASP A 516 -4.19 3.75 3.15
N ASN A 517 -4.10 2.74 4.01
CA ASN A 517 -3.55 1.39 3.79
C ASN A 517 -4.66 0.40 3.43
N GLY A 518 -5.89 0.90 3.41
CA GLY A 518 -7.11 0.18 3.16
C GLY A 518 -7.69 -0.31 4.48
N TRP A 519 -8.30 -1.48 4.51
CA TRP A 519 -9.00 -1.95 5.72
C TRP A 519 -8.17 -2.97 6.52
N TRP A 520 -8.35 -2.98 7.82
CA TRP A 520 -7.62 -3.83 8.76
C TRP A 520 -8.41 -4.06 10.04
N TRP A 521 -7.85 -4.87 10.94
CA TRP A 521 -8.48 -5.21 12.21
C TRP A 521 -7.73 -4.62 13.40
N LYS A 522 -8.36 -3.71 14.14
CA LYS A 522 -7.90 -3.17 15.41
C LYS A 522 -7.94 -4.27 16.47
N ILE A 523 -6.80 -4.46 17.15
CA ILE A 523 -6.65 -5.45 18.21
C ILE A 523 -6.05 -4.84 19.48
N GLY A 524 -6.14 -3.51 19.61
CA GLY A 524 -5.77 -2.74 20.81
C GLY A 524 -4.40 -2.08 20.73
N SER A 525 -4.06 -1.31 21.78
CA SER A 525 -2.85 -0.49 21.85
C SER A 525 -1.61 -1.35 22.19
N ALA A 526 -0.57 -0.76 22.81
CA ALA A 526 0.72 -1.42 23.07
C ALA A 526 0.63 -2.76 23.85
N HIS A 527 -0.44 -2.99 24.61
CA HIS A 527 -0.65 -4.23 25.37
C HIS A 527 -1.53 -5.27 24.66
N LEU A 528 -2.05 -4.93 23.48
CA LEU A 528 -3.22 -5.55 22.83
C LEU A 528 -4.46 -5.54 23.71
N ASP A 529 -5.63 -5.48 23.09
CA ASP A 529 -6.90 -5.76 23.75
C ASP A 529 -7.17 -7.27 23.59
N PRO A 530 -7.10 -8.05 24.68
CA PRO A 530 -7.37 -9.48 24.63
C PRO A 530 -8.76 -9.78 24.04
N THR A 531 -9.75 -8.92 24.28
CA THR A 531 -11.14 -9.08 23.82
C THR A 531 -11.20 -9.09 22.29
N ASN A 532 -10.50 -8.16 21.65
CA ASN A 532 -10.47 -8.06 20.18
C ASN A 532 -9.69 -9.22 19.54
N LEU A 533 -8.65 -9.73 20.20
CA LEU A 533 -7.93 -10.93 19.75
C LEU A 533 -8.78 -12.20 19.83
N LEU A 534 -9.73 -12.29 20.77
CA LEU A 534 -10.60 -13.47 20.90
C LEU A 534 -11.46 -13.71 19.65
N GLU A 535 -11.80 -12.66 18.92
CA GLU A 535 -12.52 -12.76 17.65
C GLU A 535 -11.74 -13.57 16.60
N PHE A 536 -10.43 -13.68 16.75
CA PHE A 536 -9.52 -14.40 15.86
C PHE A 536 -8.95 -15.68 16.49
N ARG A 537 -9.49 -16.12 17.63
CA ARG A 537 -8.97 -17.25 18.39
C ARG A 537 -8.84 -18.50 17.52
N GLY A 538 -7.66 -19.08 17.50
CA GLY A 538 -7.39 -20.35 16.85
C GLY A 538 -7.55 -20.37 15.34
N GLN A 539 -7.41 -19.22 14.68
CA GLN A 539 -7.54 -19.14 13.23
C GLN A 539 -6.22 -19.24 12.49
N SER A 540 -5.09 -18.92 13.13
CA SER A 540 -3.81 -18.72 12.46
C SER A 540 -2.97 -20.00 12.44
N ASP A 541 -2.70 -20.53 11.26
CA ASP A 541 -1.68 -21.57 11.09
C ASP A 541 -0.27 -20.98 11.20
N THR A 542 -0.09 -19.71 10.86
CA THR A 542 1.19 -19.01 10.96
C THR A 542 0.99 -17.56 11.33
N ILE A 543 1.77 -17.06 12.28
CA ILE A 543 1.76 -15.66 12.72
C ILE A 543 3.09 -15.01 12.34
N LEU A 544 3.01 -13.89 11.63
CA LEU A 544 4.12 -12.98 11.40
C LEU A 544 3.93 -11.73 12.25
N ILE A 545 4.83 -11.53 13.20
CA ILE A 545 4.91 -10.33 14.04
C ILE A 545 5.79 -9.31 13.34
N LEU A 546 5.24 -8.14 13.06
CA LEU A 546 5.94 -6.98 12.51
C LEU A 546 6.14 -5.96 13.60
N ALA A 547 7.39 -5.67 13.94
CA ALA A 547 7.74 -4.64 14.91
C ALA A 547 9.11 -4.03 14.54
N ASN A 548 9.35 -2.79 14.96
CA ASN A 548 10.71 -2.26 14.91
C ASN A 548 11.60 -2.95 15.95
N GLU A 549 12.90 -2.76 15.83
CA GLU A 549 13.88 -3.47 16.68
C GLU A 549 13.70 -3.15 18.17
N ASP A 550 13.47 -1.88 18.50
CA ASP A 550 13.20 -1.44 19.87
C ASP A 550 11.90 -2.04 20.43
N ASP A 551 10.83 -2.02 19.64
CA ASP A 551 9.54 -2.59 20.06
C ASP A 551 9.62 -4.12 20.17
N TRP A 552 10.34 -4.78 19.28
CA TRP A 552 10.61 -6.22 19.37
C TRP A 552 11.39 -6.57 20.64
N ASN A 553 12.36 -5.74 21.02
CA ASN A 553 13.12 -5.91 22.25
C ASN A 553 12.23 -5.83 23.51
N LEU A 554 11.14 -5.06 23.47
CA LEU A 554 10.14 -5.03 24.53
C LEU A 554 9.20 -6.24 24.46
N LEU A 555 8.75 -6.60 23.25
CA LEU A 555 7.83 -7.71 23.03
C LEU A 555 8.43 -9.06 23.44
N LYS A 556 9.73 -9.26 23.20
CA LYS A 556 10.43 -10.53 23.47
C LYS A 556 10.69 -10.81 24.96
N ASP A 557 10.32 -9.89 25.86
CA ASP A 557 10.34 -10.17 27.30
C ASP A 557 9.38 -11.33 27.61
N PRO A 558 9.80 -12.39 28.32
CA PRO A 558 8.93 -13.51 28.71
C PRO A 558 7.68 -13.11 29.52
N ASN A 559 7.69 -11.92 30.14
CA ASN A 559 6.56 -11.37 30.89
C ASN A 559 5.65 -10.47 30.04
N SER A 560 5.95 -10.33 28.74
CA SER A 560 5.12 -9.58 27.80
C SER A 560 3.71 -10.16 27.74
N GLY A 561 2.74 -9.45 28.32
CA GLY A 561 1.31 -9.79 28.22
C GLY A 561 0.85 -9.81 26.76
N THR A 562 1.51 -9.03 25.92
CA THR A 562 1.24 -8.89 24.49
C THR A 562 1.50 -10.18 23.70
N LEU A 563 2.66 -10.85 23.90
CA LEU A 563 2.93 -12.14 23.24
C LEU A 563 2.02 -13.25 23.76
N LYS A 564 1.70 -13.23 25.06
CA LYS A 564 0.73 -14.17 25.64
C LYS A 564 -0.65 -13.99 25.02
N ALA A 565 -1.10 -12.75 24.83
CA ALA A 565 -2.36 -12.46 24.16
C ALA A 565 -2.34 -12.90 22.68
N ALA A 566 -1.26 -12.62 21.94
CA ALA A 566 -1.09 -13.05 20.55
C ALA A 566 -1.10 -14.59 20.38
N SER A 567 -0.72 -15.34 21.42
CA SER A 567 -0.78 -16.81 21.42
C SER A 567 -2.20 -17.34 21.19
N SER A 568 -3.25 -16.56 21.54
CA SER A 568 -4.64 -16.94 21.31
C SER A 568 -4.99 -17.14 19.82
N LEU A 569 -4.24 -16.51 18.92
CA LEU A 569 -4.43 -16.60 17.48
C LEU A 569 -4.04 -17.97 16.90
N LEU A 570 -3.13 -18.70 17.55
CA LEU A 570 -2.58 -19.96 17.06
C LEU A 570 -3.66 -21.04 16.91
N ALA A 571 -3.70 -21.71 15.76
CA ALA A 571 -4.70 -22.73 15.43
C ALA A 571 -4.81 -23.86 16.48
N SER A 572 -3.70 -24.19 17.14
CA SER A 572 -3.65 -25.15 18.25
C SER A 572 -4.47 -24.75 19.49
N ASN A 573 -4.86 -23.48 19.60
CA ASN A 573 -5.62 -22.91 20.71
C ASN A 573 -7.12 -22.74 20.41
N LYS A 574 -7.63 -23.18 19.25
CA LYS A 574 -9.02 -22.98 18.81
C LYS A 574 -10.11 -23.39 19.82
N ALA A 575 -9.89 -24.49 20.55
CA ALA A 575 -10.85 -25.01 21.52
C ALA A 575 -10.42 -24.80 22.99
N LYS A 576 -9.38 -24.01 23.24
CA LYS A 576 -8.76 -23.86 24.56
C LYS A 576 -9.13 -22.51 25.18
N GLY A 577 -9.48 -22.52 26.46
CA GLY A 577 -9.54 -21.29 27.26
C GLY A 577 -8.14 -20.76 27.54
N SER A 578 -7.99 -19.44 27.75
CA SER A 578 -6.71 -18.81 28.12
C SER A 578 -6.11 -19.41 29.40
N ASP A 579 -6.97 -19.87 30.32
CA ASP A 579 -6.58 -20.44 31.61
C ASP A 579 -6.46 -21.97 31.57
N SER A 580 -6.54 -22.58 30.39
CA SER A 580 -6.43 -24.03 30.26
C SER A 580 -4.96 -24.46 30.41
N ALA A 581 -4.73 -25.53 31.18
CA ALA A 581 -3.39 -26.09 31.41
C ALA A 581 -2.64 -26.53 30.12
N ASN A 582 -3.33 -26.56 28.97
CA ASN A 582 -2.79 -26.97 27.67
C ASN A 582 -2.76 -25.81 26.65
N PHE A 583 -3.00 -24.56 27.06
CA PHE A 583 -2.88 -23.40 26.18
C PHE A 583 -1.45 -23.28 25.68
N GLU A 584 -1.25 -23.21 24.37
CA GLU A 584 0.07 -23.04 23.78
C GLU A 584 0.45 -21.55 23.87
N GLU A 585 1.46 -21.24 24.68
CA GLU A 585 2.08 -19.91 24.71
C GLU A 585 3.15 -19.79 23.62
N ILE A 586 3.35 -18.57 23.12
CA ILE A 586 4.43 -18.25 22.21
C ILE A 586 5.77 -18.36 22.94
N ASP A 587 6.60 -19.33 22.53
CA ASP A 587 7.95 -19.52 23.03
C ASP A 587 8.92 -18.63 22.24
N ILE A 588 9.32 -17.52 22.87
CA ILE A 588 10.17 -16.51 22.24
C ILE A 588 11.51 -17.07 21.74
N ARG A 589 12.02 -18.14 22.36
CA ARG A 589 13.29 -18.78 21.96
C ARG A 589 13.14 -19.55 20.65
N LYS A 590 11.91 -19.88 20.26
CA LYS A 590 11.58 -20.61 19.03
C LYS A 590 11.09 -19.71 17.91
N VAL A 591 10.76 -18.45 18.19
CA VAL A 591 10.33 -17.50 17.15
C VAL A 591 11.39 -17.44 16.04
N GLN A 592 10.94 -17.53 14.80
CA GLN A 592 11.81 -17.43 13.63
C GLN A 592 12.07 -15.97 13.26
N GLY A 593 13.19 -15.68 12.62
CA GLY A 593 13.49 -14.32 12.18
C GLY A 593 14.79 -14.25 11.40
N ASN A 594 15.07 -13.05 10.87
CA ASN A 594 16.28 -12.80 10.10
C ASN A 594 17.54 -12.68 10.94
N GLU A 595 17.40 -12.38 12.23
CA GLU A 595 18.52 -12.29 13.15
C GLU A 595 19.20 -13.67 13.31
N PRO A 596 20.53 -13.73 13.44
CA PRO A 596 21.26 -14.99 13.58
C PRO A 596 20.70 -15.90 14.67
N GLU A 597 20.27 -15.34 15.81
CA GLU A 597 19.69 -16.10 16.92
C GLU A 597 18.30 -16.71 16.62
N LEU A 598 17.55 -16.19 15.65
CA LEU A 598 16.19 -16.65 15.33
C LEU A 598 16.13 -17.57 14.09
N ARG A 599 17.21 -17.65 13.29
CA ARG A 599 17.21 -18.36 11.99
C ARG A 599 17.08 -19.89 12.06
N ASN A 600 17.43 -20.51 13.19
CA ASN A 600 17.59 -21.98 13.28
C ASN A 600 16.34 -22.75 13.73
N ASN A 601 15.26 -22.07 14.08
CA ASN A 601 14.08 -22.69 14.69
C ASN A 601 13.10 -23.27 13.65
N LYS A 602 13.40 -24.46 13.11
CA LYS A 602 12.52 -25.13 12.13
C LYS A 602 11.21 -25.62 12.76
N GLY A 603 10.11 -25.56 12.00
CA GLY A 603 8.81 -26.09 12.39
C GLY A 603 8.00 -25.24 13.36
N TYR A 604 8.50 -24.08 13.80
CA TYR A 604 7.75 -23.19 14.69
C TYR A 604 6.95 -22.13 13.93
N HIS A 605 5.65 -22.06 14.20
CA HIS A 605 4.67 -21.33 13.40
C HIS A 605 4.55 -19.82 13.71
N VAL A 606 5.56 -19.25 14.37
CA VAL A 606 5.62 -17.82 14.69
C VAL A 606 6.94 -17.25 14.20
N SER A 607 6.85 -16.15 13.46
CA SER A 607 7.99 -15.44 12.89
C SER A 607 7.95 -13.97 13.26
N TYR A 608 9.12 -13.36 13.37
CA TYR A 608 9.32 -11.93 13.54
C TYR A 608 10.01 -11.34 12.30
N ASN A 609 9.58 -10.14 11.90
CA ASN A 609 10.29 -9.34 10.90
C ASN A 609 10.16 -7.83 11.20
N LYS A 610 11.02 -7.05 10.55
CA LYS A 610 11.04 -5.60 10.73
C LYS A 610 9.82 -4.96 10.09
N TYR A 611 9.13 -4.13 10.87
CA TYR A 611 7.99 -3.32 10.42
C TYR A 611 8.29 -2.61 9.11
N HIS A 612 9.39 -1.85 9.05
CA HIS A 612 9.69 -1.00 7.90
C HIS A 612 9.84 -1.75 6.57
N LEU A 613 10.35 -2.99 6.56
CA LEU A 613 10.41 -3.79 5.33
C LEU A 613 9.00 -4.12 4.80
N TRP A 614 8.13 -4.55 5.69
CA TRP A 614 6.76 -5.00 5.36
C TRP A 614 5.78 -3.85 5.16
N ASN A 615 6.26 -2.63 5.37
CA ASN A 615 5.45 -1.44 5.38
C ASN A 615 5.89 -0.43 4.34
N GLU A 616 7.08 0.13 4.53
CA GLU A 616 7.68 1.12 3.64
C GLU A 616 8.30 0.43 2.42
N GLY A 617 8.83 -0.77 2.63
CA GLY A 617 9.38 -1.58 1.55
C GLY A 617 8.37 -2.00 0.50
N LEU A 618 7.06 -1.98 0.78
CA LEU A 618 6.01 -2.23 -0.23
C LEU A 618 6.01 -1.20 -1.36
N ARG A 619 6.70 -0.06 -1.20
CA ARG A 619 6.85 1.00 -2.20
C ARG A 619 8.13 0.89 -3.03
N SER A 620 8.98 -0.09 -2.75
CA SER A 620 10.23 -0.30 -3.47
C SER A 620 10.28 -1.69 -4.12
N PRO A 621 10.48 -1.83 -5.44
CA PRO A 621 10.64 -3.13 -6.07
C PRO A 621 11.80 -3.94 -5.47
N ILE A 622 12.84 -3.28 -4.97
CA ILE A 622 13.95 -3.93 -4.24
C ILE A 622 13.42 -4.55 -2.95
N ALA A 623 12.78 -3.73 -2.11
CA ALA A 623 12.32 -4.19 -0.80
C ALA A 623 11.16 -5.18 -0.89
N LEU A 624 10.29 -5.07 -1.88
CA LEU A 624 9.30 -6.08 -2.19
C LEU A 624 9.94 -7.44 -2.50
N ASN A 625 11.03 -7.45 -3.27
CA ASN A 625 11.74 -8.71 -3.53
C ASN A 625 12.40 -9.28 -2.26
N LEU A 626 12.89 -8.42 -1.35
CA LEU A 626 13.37 -8.84 -0.03
C LEU A 626 12.22 -9.40 0.83
N LEU A 627 11.05 -8.76 0.83
CA LEU A 627 9.86 -9.24 1.52
C LEU A 627 9.45 -10.62 1.01
N LEU A 628 9.41 -10.81 -0.31
CA LEU A 628 9.08 -12.11 -0.91
C LEU A 628 10.12 -13.19 -0.59
N ASP A 629 11.41 -12.85 -0.46
CA ASP A 629 12.42 -13.79 0.06
C ASP A 629 12.04 -14.27 1.45
N ASN A 630 11.69 -13.33 2.33
CA ASN A 630 11.32 -13.57 3.71
C ASN A 630 10.06 -14.43 3.82
N LEU A 631 9.05 -14.15 3.00
CA LEU A 631 7.83 -14.93 2.95
C LEU A 631 8.12 -16.40 2.60
N VAL A 632 8.91 -16.64 1.55
CA VAL A 632 9.27 -18.01 1.13
C VAL A 632 10.09 -18.72 2.20
N ASP A 633 11.05 -18.03 2.82
CA ASP A 633 11.89 -18.56 3.89
C ASP A 633 11.10 -18.96 5.14
N ILE A 634 10.13 -18.14 5.57
CA ILE A 634 9.22 -18.44 6.68
C ILE A 634 8.49 -19.76 6.42
N PHE A 635 7.80 -19.87 5.28
CA PHE A 635 7.00 -21.05 5.00
C PHE A 635 7.86 -22.29 4.70
N GLN A 636 9.02 -22.12 4.07
CA GLN A 636 9.99 -23.22 3.91
C GLN A 636 10.40 -23.78 5.27
N ARG A 637 10.84 -22.95 6.22
CA ARG A 637 11.29 -23.41 7.54
C ARG A 637 10.18 -24.05 8.36
N GLN A 638 8.95 -23.60 8.18
CA GLN A 638 7.79 -24.07 8.96
C GLN A 638 7.17 -25.34 8.41
N TYR A 639 7.14 -25.52 7.09
CA TYR A 639 6.36 -26.57 6.44
C TYR A 639 7.17 -27.51 5.54
N ASP A 640 8.39 -27.14 5.15
CA ASP A 640 9.30 -28.00 4.38
C ASP A 640 10.46 -28.49 5.27
N THR A 641 10.12 -29.28 6.28
CA THR A 641 11.09 -29.81 7.27
C THR A 641 12.03 -30.86 6.67
N GLU A 642 11.64 -31.48 5.55
CA GLU A 642 12.43 -32.44 4.77
C GLU A 642 13.35 -31.79 3.75
N PHE A 643 13.42 -30.45 3.70
CA PHE A 643 14.30 -29.69 2.82
C PHE A 643 15.77 -30.05 3.07
N LYS A 644 16.28 -31.00 2.27
CA LYS A 644 17.62 -31.55 2.36
C LYS A 644 18.48 -31.05 1.22
N GLY A 645 19.69 -30.62 1.58
CA GLY A 645 20.83 -30.32 0.71
C GLY A 645 20.92 -31.20 -0.51
N THR A 646 20.83 -30.63 -1.72
CA THR A 646 21.41 -31.25 -2.92
C THR A 646 22.93 -31.14 -2.81
N ASN A 647 23.53 -31.94 -1.92
CA ASN A 647 24.97 -32.10 -1.92
C ASN A 647 25.37 -33.06 -3.05
N ASN A 648 26.22 -32.54 -3.94
CA ASN A 648 27.04 -33.20 -4.95
C ASN A 648 27.08 -34.74 -4.93
N GLY A 649 26.72 -35.35 -6.06
CA GLY A 649 27.07 -36.73 -6.36
C GLY A 649 26.09 -37.41 -7.32
N ILE A 650 26.37 -37.29 -8.62
CA ILE A 650 26.03 -38.37 -9.56
C ILE A 650 26.72 -39.63 -9.00
N THR A 651 25.98 -40.51 -8.34
CA THR A 651 26.11 -41.98 -8.36
C THR A 651 25.28 -42.55 -7.21
N GLY A 652 24.11 -43.10 -7.54
CA GLY A 652 23.27 -43.78 -6.57
C GLY A 652 21.93 -44.17 -7.18
N THR A 653 21.92 -45.24 -7.97
CA THR A 653 20.71 -45.95 -8.40
C THR A 653 19.88 -46.35 -7.18
N GLY A 654 18.91 -45.52 -6.82
CA GLY A 654 17.98 -45.73 -5.73
C GLY A 654 16.65 -45.05 -6.06
N SER A 655 15.69 -45.84 -6.53
CA SER A 655 14.40 -45.42 -7.04
C SER A 655 13.50 -44.84 -5.95
N SER A 656 13.58 -43.54 -5.70
CA SER A 656 12.53 -42.75 -5.02
C SER A 656 12.53 -41.25 -5.39
N SER A 657 13.24 -40.84 -6.45
CA SER A 657 13.67 -39.45 -6.69
C SER A 657 12.70 -38.52 -7.45
N GLY A 658 11.41 -38.83 -7.53
CA GLY A 658 10.45 -38.03 -8.32
C GLY A 658 9.94 -36.77 -7.62
N SER A 659 9.74 -36.81 -6.31
CA SER A 659 9.02 -35.74 -5.58
C SER A 659 9.95 -34.65 -5.03
N THR A 660 11.08 -35.01 -4.43
CA THR A 660 11.99 -34.06 -3.75
C THR A 660 12.74 -33.16 -4.74
N ASN A 661 13.18 -33.68 -5.89
CA ASN A 661 13.85 -32.89 -6.93
C ASN A 661 12.94 -31.81 -7.53
N ASN A 662 11.63 -32.07 -7.62
CA ASN A 662 10.64 -31.11 -8.08
C ASN A 662 10.42 -29.99 -7.05
N ARG A 663 10.41 -30.29 -5.73
CA ARG A 663 10.29 -29.29 -4.67
C ARG A 663 11.48 -28.33 -4.62
N ASN A 664 12.71 -28.85 -4.68
CA ASN A 664 13.92 -28.01 -4.67
C ASN A 664 14.00 -27.08 -5.88
N SER A 665 13.64 -27.57 -7.08
CA SER A 665 13.57 -26.73 -8.29
C SER A 665 12.53 -25.60 -8.13
N LYS A 666 11.34 -25.91 -7.60
CA LYS A 666 10.30 -24.91 -7.36
C LYS A 666 10.72 -23.88 -6.31
N TYR A 667 11.41 -24.30 -5.25
CA TYR A 667 12.00 -23.37 -4.28
C TYR A 667 13.00 -22.43 -4.95
N GLN A 668 13.91 -22.98 -5.76
CA GLN A 668 14.90 -22.20 -6.49
C GLN A 668 14.24 -21.15 -7.39
N GLU A 669 13.17 -21.52 -8.10
CA GLU A 669 12.39 -20.60 -8.95
C GLU A 669 11.64 -19.54 -8.12
N ALA A 670 11.09 -19.89 -6.96
CA ALA A 670 10.40 -18.95 -6.05
C ALA A 670 11.36 -17.89 -5.45
N MET A 671 12.63 -18.27 -5.25
CA MET A 671 13.68 -17.40 -4.74
C MET A 671 14.36 -16.53 -5.81
N ASP A 672 14.12 -16.79 -7.10
CA ASP A 672 14.71 -16.02 -8.18
C ASP A 672 13.99 -14.68 -8.35
N TRP A 673 14.77 -13.59 -8.44
CA TRP A 673 14.24 -12.25 -8.63
C TRP A 673 13.97 -11.93 -10.11
N GLY A 674 14.53 -12.70 -11.04
CA GLY A 674 14.37 -12.52 -12.49
C GLY A 674 15.47 -11.67 -13.15
N SER A 675 15.43 -11.58 -14.48
CA SER A 675 16.49 -11.06 -15.37
C SER A 675 16.90 -9.62 -15.06
N TYR A 676 15.92 -8.71 -14.96
CA TYR A 676 16.19 -7.31 -14.60
C TYR A 676 17.21 -7.16 -13.47
N TRP A 677 17.08 -7.94 -12.40
CA TRP A 677 17.92 -7.78 -11.23
C TRP A 677 19.34 -8.30 -11.44
N HIS A 678 19.51 -9.50 -12.02
CA HIS A 678 20.83 -10.13 -12.13
C HIS A 678 21.61 -9.80 -13.42
N GLU A 679 20.90 -9.40 -14.49
CA GLU A 679 21.47 -9.02 -15.78
C GLU A 679 21.64 -7.51 -15.91
N HIS A 680 20.69 -6.72 -15.41
CA HIS A 680 20.66 -5.28 -15.63
C HIS A 680 21.03 -4.48 -14.38
N PHE A 681 20.22 -4.57 -13.33
CA PHE A 681 20.33 -3.72 -12.13
C PHE A 681 21.71 -3.82 -11.46
N ILE A 682 22.14 -5.02 -11.07
CA ILE A 682 23.42 -5.18 -10.35
C ILE A 682 24.65 -4.86 -11.22
N ASN A 683 24.54 -5.01 -12.54
CA ASN A 683 25.63 -4.70 -13.47
C ASN A 683 25.61 -3.23 -13.93
N GLY A 684 24.60 -2.46 -13.51
CA GLY A 684 24.42 -1.07 -13.91
C GLY A 684 24.13 -0.87 -15.40
N THR A 685 23.49 -1.86 -16.04
CA THR A 685 23.05 -1.80 -17.43
C THR A 685 21.53 -1.66 -17.52
N HIS A 686 21.00 -1.43 -18.72
CA HIS A 686 19.57 -1.24 -18.95
C HIS A 686 19.05 -2.23 -19.98
N LYS A 687 17.76 -2.54 -19.89
CA LYS A 687 17.11 -3.31 -20.94
C LYS A 687 16.92 -2.43 -22.18
N THR A 688 17.71 -2.69 -23.20
CA THR A 688 17.54 -2.06 -24.51
C THR A 688 16.45 -2.77 -25.29
N THR A 689 15.70 -2.04 -26.11
CA THR A 689 14.73 -2.63 -27.04
C THR A 689 15.46 -3.57 -28.00
N THR A 690 15.25 -4.89 -27.89
CA THR A 690 15.53 -5.78 -29.01
C THR A 690 14.51 -5.41 -30.10
N PRO A 691 14.93 -5.03 -31.32
CA PRO A 691 13.97 -4.80 -32.39
C PRO A 691 13.22 -6.11 -32.61
N SER A 692 11.95 -6.15 -32.22
CA SER A 692 11.05 -7.26 -32.53
C SER A 692 10.92 -7.30 -34.05
N GLY A 693 11.59 -8.26 -34.66
CA GLY A 693 11.37 -8.58 -36.06
C GLY A 693 9.88 -8.83 -36.27
N ASN A 694 9.28 -8.07 -37.18
CA ASN A 694 7.91 -8.27 -37.65
C ASN A 694 7.63 -9.75 -37.88
N GLN A 695 6.87 -10.38 -37.00
CA GLN A 695 6.07 -11.53 -37.38
C GLN A 695 4.66 -11.00 -37.66
N LYS A 696 4.36 -11.00 -38.97
CA LYS A 696 3.06 -10.68 -39.55
C LYS A 696 1.99 -11.65 -39.07
#